data_AF-A0AAR2JFC9-F1
#
_entry.id   AF-A0AAR2JFC9-F1
#
_cell.length_a   1.000
_cell.length_b   1.000
_cell.length_c   1.000
_cell.angle_alpha   90.00
_cell.angle_beta   90.00
_cell.angle_gamma   90.00
#
_symmetry.space_group_name_H-M   'P 1'
#
loop_
_entity.id
_entity.type
_entity.pdbx_description
1 polymer ?
#
loop_
_entity_poly.entity_id
_entity_poly.type
_entity_poly.pdbx_seq_one_letter_code
_entity_poly.pdbx_strand_id
1 'polypeptide(L)'
;MVGQVIELATVKSVLCRVDALTRWHRKGGVMIVSYEIYRILTHGRQAKYAKHQQSLRTALQNPGPDVVICDEGHILRNDATGIFKAMSSIRTRRRIVLTGTPLQNNLTEYHCMVNFTKQNLLGSLCEFRNRFINPIQNGQCADSTPSDVRLMKKRVHVLHELLGGCVQRRDYSVLTRFLPPKHEYVLSIRMTPLQCKLYTHYLQNYTGDGSGREGNGVNRLFQDFQILSLIWTHPWCLQLSDLNKRNKQYFWFVCITVKRGRCCSGLHSDYEWTVMWAENVFGGPPVGWYREFVNDADAAVLEHSGKLVLLMEILHLAEQLQNKVLVFSQSLVSLDLIEKFLELADKAKREGKESLYKGQKTWLRDKDYYRLDGSTSATARKKWAQEFNNVRNTRGRLFLISTRAGSLGINLVAANRVVVFDASWNPTYDVQSIFRVYRFGQTKPVYVYRFLAQGTMEQKIYERQVAKQSLSSRVVDQQQIQRHFTHSQLSELYRFQPDKHPKTSEKLCHLDKVLEVLLKQCWQSIVSFHEHNSLLDHRKEEELSVEERKAAWEEYQAEETVHTQVYIFDPSCQTHSILSGKAFVCKHSGETFVVVNHKFSTHTRGILAHSSLQILSKSRRLVGCRLATLTFSSLHRFSIGLRSGDWLGHSMTLM
;
A
#
# COMPACT_ATOMS: atom_id res chain seq x y z
N MET A 1 30.12 -22.16 -12.61
CA MET A 1 29.70 -20.98 -13.40
C MET A 1 28.23 -20.70 -13.11
N VAL A 2 27.82 -19.43 -13.03
CA VAL A 2 26.39 -19.08 -13.07
C VAL A 2 25.91 -19.25 -14.52
N GLY A 3 24.75 -19.88 -14.72
CA GLY A 3 24.20 -20.08 -16.07
C GLY A 3 23.68 -18.79 -16.71
N GLN A 4 23.24 -18.87 -17.96
CA GLN A 4 22.79 -17.70 -18.73
C GLN A 4 21.70 -16.91 -17.99
N VAL A 5 21.86 -15.58 -17.93
CA VAL A 5 20.82 -14.66 -17.45
C VAL A 5 19.90 -14.31 -18.62
N ILE A 6 18.59 -14.42 -18.42
CA ILE A 6 17.56 -14.14 -19.44
C ILE A 6 16.50 -13.22 -18.84
N GLU A 7 16.31 -12.03 -19.40
CA GLU A 7 15.27 -11.09 -18.99
C GLU A 7 14.07 -11.16 -19.94
N LEU A 8 12.99 -11.81 -19.49
CA LEU A 8 11.82 -12.12 -20.33
C LEU A 8 11.01 -10.88 -20.76
N ALA A 9 11.23 -9.73 -20.11
CA ALA A 9 10.65 -8.45 -20.51
C ALA A 9 11.23 -7.92 -21.83
N THR A 10 12.51 -8.18 -22.11
CA THR A 10 13.17 -7.78 -23.38
C THR A 10 12.63 -8.56 -24.58
N VAL A 11 12.26 -9.82 -24.37
CA VAL A 11 11.72 -10.71 -25.41
C VAL A 11 10.28 -10.31 -25.72
N LYS A 12 10.02 -9.76 -26.91
CA LYS A 12 8.68 -9.28 -27.29
C LYS A 12 7.77 -10.35 -27.90
N SER A 13 8.33 -11.25 -28.72
CA SER A 13 7.58 -12.30 -29.43
C SER A 13 7.13 -13.45 -28.52
N VAL A 14 5.91 -13.94 -28.73
CA VAL A 14 5.33 -15.09 -27.99
C VAL A 14 6.17 -16.35 -28.18
N LEU A 15 6.51 -16.70 -29.41
CA LEU A 15 7.30 -17.91 -29.71
C LEU A 15 8.70 -17.83 -29.09
N CYS A 16 9.34 -16.66 -29.18
CA CYS A 16 10.66 -16.44 -28.58
C CYS A 16 10.64 -16.51 -27.04
N ARG A 17 9.53 -16.13 -26.38
CA ARG A 17 9.37 -16.34 -24.93
C ARG A 17 9.25 -17.81 -24.56
N VAL A 18 8.48 -18.59 -25.34
CA VAL A 18 8.32 -20.04 -25.12
C VAL A 18 9.65 -20.76 -25.31
N ASP A 19 10.39 -20.46 -26.38
CA ASP A 19 11.74 -21.02 -26.58
C ASP A 19 12.71 -20.59 -25.48
N ALA A 20 12.76 -19.31 -25.10
CA ALA A 20 13.64 -18.84 -24.03
C ALA A 20 13.37 -19.55 -22.69
N LEU A 21 12.10 -19.79 -22.35
CA LEU A 21 11.70 -20.53 -21.14
C LEU A 21 12.04 -22.02 -21.23
N THR A 22 11.78 -22.66 -22.37
CA THR A 22 12.10 -24.09 -22.59
C THR A 22 13.62 -24.32 -22.59
N ARG A 23 14.37 -23.39 -23.19
CA ARG A 23 15.83 -23.36 -23.23
C ARG A 23 16.42 -23.19 -21.83
N TRP A 24 15.90 -22.25 -21.05
CA TRP A 24 16.28 -22.06 -19.64
C TRP A 24 15.99 -23.30 -18.80
N HIS A 25 14.78 -23.87 -18.91
CA HIS A 25 14.40 -25.06 -18.16
C HIS A 25 15.30 -26.27 -18.46
N ARG A 26 15.78 -26.41 -19.71
CA ARG A 26 16.72 -27.48 -20.11
C ARG A 26 18.20 -27.20 -19.79
N LYS A 27 18.65 -25.94 -19.82
CA LYS A 27 20.07 -25.56 -19.65
C LYS A 27 20.43 -24.98 -18.28
N GLY A 28 19.45 -24.67 -17.44
CA GLY A 28 19.62 -23.87 -16.24
C GLY A 28 19.96 -22.40 -16.54
N GLY A 29 20.22 -21.63 -15.47
CA GLY A 29 20.51 -20.20 -15.53
C GLY A 29 19.54 -19.36 -14.71
N VAL A 30 19.60 -18.05 -14.88
CA VAL A 30 18.77 -17.07 -14.13
C VAL A 30 17.70 -16.51 -15.06
N MET A 31 16.44 -16.59 -14.65
CA MET A 31 15.28 -16.12 -15.43
C MET A 31 14.60 -14.97 -14.70
N ILE A 32 14.64 -13.77 -15.29
CA ILE A 32 14.05 -12.54 -14.74
C ILE A 32 12.70 -12.29 -15.42
N VAL A 33 11.63 -12.29 -14.63
CA VAL A 33 10.24 -12.13 -15.09
C VAL A 33 9.49 -11.21 -14.14
N SER A 34 8.70 -10.26 -14.65
CA SER A 34 7.81 -9.47 -13.80
C SER A 34 6.58 -10.27 -13.36
N TYR A 35 6.06 -9.99 -12.17
CA TYR A 35 4.87 -10.65 -11.60
C TYR A 35 3.70 -10.76 -12.58
N GLU A 36 3.44 -9.71 -13.37
CA GLU A 36 2.34 -9.71 -14.34
C GLU A 36 2.61 -10.59 -15.57
N ILE A 37 3.83 -10.60 -16.10
CA ILE A 37 4.20 -11.53 -17.19
C ILE A 37 4.09 -12.98 -16.67
N TYR A 38 4.56 -13.26 -15.46
CA TYR A 38 4.45 -14.57 -14.82
C TYR A 38 2.98 -15.00 -14.60
N ARG A 39 2.12 -14.10 -14.10
CA ARG A 39 0.66 -14.33 -13.96
C ARG A 39 0.02 -14.67 -15.30
N ILE A 40 0.31 -13.89 -16.34
CA ILE A 40 -0.22 -14.11 -17.69
C ILE A 40 0.22 -15.47 -18.26
N LEU A 41 1.48 -15.88 -18.07
CA LEU A 41 2.02 -17.13 -18.64
C LEU A 41 1.49 -18.41 -17.94
N THR A 42 1.16 -18.35 -16.65
CA THR A 42 0.71 -19.51 -15.87
C THR A 42 -0.81 -19.63 -15.77
N HIS A 43 -1.49 -18.49 -15.54
CA HIS A 43 -2.92 -18.39 -15.22
C HIS A 43 -3.73 -17.61 -16.26
N GLY A 44 -3.10 -16.91 -17.20
CA GLY A 44 -3.79 -16.14 -18.23
C GLY A 44 -4.53 -17.02 -19.24
N ARG A 45 -5.85 -16.83 -19.39
CA ARG A 45 -6.69 -17.47 -20.42
C ARG A 45 -6.45 -16.87 -21.84
N GLN A 46 -5.23 -16.44 -22.16
CA GLN A 46 -4.93 -15.80 -23.44
C GLN A 46 -4.67 -16.85 -24.52
N ALA A 47 -5.55 -16.93 -25.53
CA ALA A 47 -5.50 -17.92 -26.61
C ALA A 47 -4.11 -18.07 -27.27
N LYS A 48 -3.35 -16.98 -27.39
CA LYS A 48 -1.98 -16.96 -27.94
C LYS A 48 -0.97 -17.88 -27.23
N TYR A 49 -1.23 -18.26 -25.97
CA TYR A 49 -0.37 -19.19 -25.22
C TYR A 49 -0.99 -20.59 -25.05
N ALA A 50 -2.25 -20.82 -25.46
CA ALA A 50 -2.98 -22.06 -25.18
C ALA A 50 -2.23 -23.31 -25.69
N LYS A 51 -1.70 -23.26 -26.92
CA LYS A 51 -0.90 -24.35 -27.54
C LYS A 51 0.40 -24.69 -26.78
N HIS A 52 0.89 -23.80 -25.92
CA HIS A 52 2.14 -23.96 -25.18
C HIS A 52 1.94 -24.02 -23.66
N GLN A 53 0.69 -23.94 -23.17
CA GLN A 53 0.42 -23.74 -21.75
C GLN A 53 0.96 -24.88 -20.89
N GLN A 54 0.90 -26.13 -21.35
CA GLN A 54 1.49 -27.26 -20.62
C GLN A 54 3.01 -27.13 -20.46
N SER A 55 3.73 -26.78 -21.52
CA SER A 55 5.18 -26.55 -21.47
C SER A 55 5.56 -25.38 -20.55
N LEU A 56 4.80 -24.28 -20.62
CA LEU A 56 4.97 -23.13 -19.72
C LEU A 56 4.76 -23.51 -18.25
N ARG A 57 3.73 -24.32 -17.94
CA ARG A 57 3.49 -24.82 -16.58
C ARG A 57 4.56 -25.78 -16.10
N THR A 58 5.09 -26.65 -16.97
CA THR A 58 6.20 -27.55 -16.62
C THR A 58 7.46 -26.75 -16.25
N ALA A 59 7.81 -25.75 -17.07
CA ALA A 59 8.98 -24.90 -16.83
C ALA A 59 8.84 -24.00 -15.59
N LEU A 60 7.65 -23.45 -15.32
CA LEU A 60 7.45 -22.40 -14.32
C LEU A 60 6.84 -22.87 -12.98
N GLN A 61 5.99 -23.91 -12.99
CA GLN A 61 5.22 -24.32 -11.79
C GLN A 61 5.65 -25.67 -11.23
N ASN A 62 5.78 -26.71 -12.06
CA ASN A 62 6.05 -28.07 -11.60
C ASN A 62 6.76 -28.90 -12.70
N PRO A 63 8.05 -29.27 -12.53
CA PRO A 63 8.83 -29.23 -11.29
C PRO A 63 9.22 -27.81 -10.82
N GLY A 64 9.23 -26.82 -11.72
CA GLY A 64 9.51 -25.42 -11.37
C GLY A 64 11.00 -25.12 -11.08
N PRO A 65 11.33 -23.89 -10.62
CA PRO A 65 12.68 -23.47 -10.26
C PRO A 65 13.15 -23.95 -8.88
N ASP A 66 14.45 -24.23 -8.75
CA ASP A 66 15.09 -24.61 -7.47
C ASP A 66 14.98 -23.55 -6.36
N VAL A 67 14.95 -22.28 -6.77
CA VAL A 67 14.88 -21.09 -5.89
C VAL A 67 13.98 -20.04 -6.55
N VAL A 68 13.10 -19.42 -5.77
CA VAL A 68 12.34 -18.22 -6.17
C VAL A 68 12.80 -17.04 -5.33
N ILE A 69 13.11 -15.91 -5.99
CA ILE A 69 13.39 -14.62 -5.35
C ILE A 69 12.32 -13.63 -5.79
N CYS A 70 11.54 -13.13 -4.82
CA CYS A 70 10.47 -12.16 -5.00
C CYS A 70 10.95 -10.78 -4.54
N ASP A 71 11.25 -9.87 -5.48
CA ASP A 71 11.56 -8.47 -5.16
C ASP A 71 10.29 -7.64 -4.94
N GLU A 72 10.39 -6.57 -4.15
CA GLU A 72 9.28 -5.75 -3.66
C GLU A 72 8.09 -6.61 -3.15
N GLY A 73 8.39 -7.53 -2.24
CA GLY A 73 7.50 -8.56 -1.71
C GLY A 73 6.17 -8.08 -1.12
N HIS A 74 6.05 -6.79 -0.84
CA HIS A 74 4.78 -6.13 -0.50
C HIS A 74 3.72 -6.25 -1.62
N ILE A 75 4.10 -6.63 -2.84
CA ILE A 75 3.19 -7.03 -3.93
C ILE A 75 2.39 -8.30 -3.57
N LEU A 76 2.92 -9.16 -2.70
CA LEU A 76 2.31 -10.42 -2.25
C LEU A 76 1.44 -10.28 -0.98
N ARG A 77 1.04 -9.05 -0.63
CA ARG A 77 0.29 -8.68 0.58
C ARG A 77 -1.14 -9.22 0.72
N ASN A 78 -1.69 -9.90 -0.28
CA ASN A 78 -3.08 -10.35 -0.30
C ASN A 78 -3.20 -11.65 -1.10
N ASP A 79 -3.66 -12.70 -0.42
CA ASP A 79 -3.76 -14.08 -0.90
C ASP A 79 -4.87 -14.31 -1.94
N ALA A 80 -5.94 -13.52 -1.87
CA ALA A 80 -7.02 -13.55 -2.85
C ALA A 80 -6.55 -13.08 -4.25
N THR A 81 -5.45 -12.32 -4.36
CA THR A 81 -4.98 -11.77 -5.63
C THR A 81 -4.53 -12.84 -6.64
N GLY A 82 -4.77 -12.57 -7.92
CA GLY A 82 -4.30 -13.43 -9.01
C GLY A 82 -2.76 -13.52 -9.13
N ILE A 83 -2.02 -12.55 -8.59
CA ILE A 83 -0.55 -12.60 -8.51
C ILE A 83 -0.14 -13.58 -7.41
N PHE A 84 -0.68 -13.45 -6.19
CA PHE A 84 -0.35 -14.36 -5.09
C PHE A 84 -0.70 -15.82 -5.43
N LYS A 85 -1.89 -16.07 -5.98
CA LYS A 85 -2.31 -17.41 -6.43
C LYS A 85 -1.35 -17.98 -7.49
N ALA A 86 -0.88 -17.15 -8.42
CA ALA A 86 0.11 -17.56 -9.40
C ALA A 86 1.47 -17.87 -8.77
N MET A 87 2.00 -17.01 -7.90
CA MET A 87 3.31 -17.23 -7.27
C MET A 87 3.29 -18.41 -6.29
N SER A 88 2.22 -18.56 -5.51
CA SER A 88 2.06 -19.67 -4.55
C SER A 88 2.00 -21.04 -5.22
N SER A 89 1.54 -21.12 -6.48
CA SER A 89 1.55 -22.35 -7.28
C SER A 89 2.94 -22.83 -7.73
N ILE A 90 4.01 -22.08 -7.47
CA ILE A 90 5.38 -22.50 -7.80
C ILE A 90 5.83 -23.60 -6.83
N ARG A 91 6.04 -24.81 -7.33
CA ARG A 91 6.81 -25.84 -6.63
C ARG A 91 8.28 -25.44 -6.67
N THR A 92 8.90 -25.32 -5.50
CA THR A 92 10.30 -24.93 -5.33
C THR A 92 10.79 -25.38 -3.95
N ARG A 93 12.10 -25.54 -3.76
CA ARG A 93 12.69 -25.89 -2.46
C ARG A 93 12.99 -24.66 -1.59
N ARG A 94 13.12 -23.47 -2.18
CA ARG A 94 13.54 -22.24 -1.48
C ARG A 94 12.78 -21.03 -2.01
N ARG A 95 12.19 -20.25 -1.10
CA ARG A 95 11.54 -18.97 -1.40
C ARG A 95 12.24 -17.87 -0.60
N ILE A 96 12.59 -16.78 -1.28
CA ILE A 96 13.21 -15.60 -0.69
C ILE A 96 12.33 -14.41 -1.07
N VAL A 97 11.99 -13.56 -0.10
CA VAL A 97 11.20 -12.35 -0.30
C VAL A 97 12.03 -11.16 0.13
N LEU A 98 12.26 -10.23 -0.79
CA LEU A 98 12.98 -8.97 -0.55
C LEU A 98 11.95 -7.84 -0.48
N THR A 99 12.06 -6.94 0.48
CA THR A 99 11.17 -5.78 0.61
C THR A 99 11.84 -4.68 1.44
N GLY A 100 11.69 -3.43 1.01
CA GLY A 100 12.07 -2.27 1.82
C GLY A 100 11.06 -1.96 2.94
N THR A 101 9.86 -2.55 2.88
CA THR A 101 8.78 -2.34 3.84
C THR A 101 8.03 -3.65 4.09
N PRO A 102 8.36 -4.41 5.15
CA PRO A 102 7.72 -5.71 5.42
C PRO A 102 6.26 -5.60 5.89
N LEU A 103 5.85 -4.43 6.40
CA LEU A 103 4.48 -4.11 6.78
C LEU A 103 4.14 -2.71 6.26
N GLN A 104 3.09 -2.57 5.43
CA GLN A 104 2.69 -1.29 4.84
C GLN A 104 1.39 -0.73 5.46
N ASN A 105 0.39 -1.60 5.67
CA ASN A 105 -0.94 -1.21 6.15
C ASN A 105 -1.36 -1.96 7.40
N ASN A 106 -1.14 -3.28 7.49
CA ASN A 106 -1.56 -4.09 8.62
C ASN A 106 -0.83 -5.45 8.69
N LEU A 107 -1.05 -6.19 9.78
CA LEU A 107 -0.41 -7.49 10.05
C LEU A 107 -0.90 -8.65 9.15
N THR A 108 -2.06 -8.53 8.49
CA THR A 108 -2.53 -9.55 7.53
C THR A 108 -1.62 -9.61 6.30
N GLU A 109 -1.12 -8.46 5.85
CA GLU A 109 -0.15 -8.38 4.74
C GLU A 109 1.14 -9.15 5.09
N TYR A 110 1.59 -9.00 6.34
CA TYR A 110 2.79 -9.65 6.86
C TYR A 110 2.59 -11.17 7.00
N HIS A 111 1.44 -11.63 7.50
CA HIS A 111 1.06 -13.05 7.50
C HIS A 111 1.08 -13.66 6.09
N CYS A 112 0.50 -12.97 5.10
CA CYS A 112 0.51 -13.42 3.70
C CYS A 112 1.94 -13.62 3.18
N MET A 113 2.84 -12.67 3.45
CA MET A 113 4.25 -12.72 3.02
C MET A 113 5.06 -13.80 3.75
N VAL A 114 4.87 -13.96 5.06
CA VAL A 114 5.53 -15.02 5.85
C VAL A 114 5.03 -16.39 5.39
N ASN A 115 3.72 -16.60 5.28
CA ASN A 115 3.11 -17.85 4.85
C ASN A 115 3.46 -18.22 3.39
N PHE A 116 3.65 -17.23 2.51
CA PHE A 116 4.22 -17.46 1.17
C PHE A 116 5.64 -18.03 1.24
N THR A 117 6.44 -17.57 2.21
CA THR A 117 7.87 -17.90 2.35
C THR A 117 8.09 -19.24 3.07
N LYS A 118 7.44 -19.43 4.23
CA LYS A 118 7.44 -20.65 5.04
C LYS A 118 5.98 -20.95 5.45
N GLN A 119 5.37 -21.88 4.71
CA GLN A 119 3.96 -22.22 4.88
C GLN A 119 3.64 -22.71 6.30
N ASN A 120 2.46 -22.32 6.80
CA ASN A 120 1.91 -22.67 8.11
C ASN A 120 2.75 -22.25 9.35
N LEU A 121 3.82 -21.46 9.21
CA LEU A 121 4.65 -21.00 10.35
C LEU A 121 3.84 -20.27 11.43
N LEU A 122 2.82 -19.51 11.04
CA LEU A 122 2.00 -18.67 11.90
C LEU A 122 0.55 -19.19 12.03
N GLY A 123 0.32 -20.47 11.68
CA GLY A 123 -1.03 -21.03 11.57
C GLY A 123 -1.88 -20.39 10.46
N SER A 124 -3.19 -20.63 10.51
CA SER A 124 -4.16 -19.98 9.63
C SER A 124 -4.28 -18.48 9.92
N LEU A 125 -4.87 -17.72 8.98
CA LEU A 125 -5.12 -16.30 9.20
C LEU A 125 -6.11 -16.05 10.36
N CYS A 126 -7.00 -17.00 10.69
CA CYS A 126 -7.92 -16.86 11.82
C CYS A 126 -7.18 -16.97 13.16
N GLU A 127 -6.34 -18.01 13.31
CA GLU A 127 -5.51 -18.21 14.50
C GLU A 127 -4.53 -17.05 14.68
N PHE A 128 -3.84 -16.65 13.61
CA PHE A 128 -2.93 -15.51 13.64
C PHE A 128 -3.64 -14.20 14.03
N ARG A 129 -4.87 -13.99 13.55
CA ARG A 129 -5.68 -12.82 13.89
C ARG A 129 -6.02 -12.77 15.37
N ASN A 130 -6.42 -13.90 15.96
CA ASN A 130 -6.81 -13.96 17.36
C ASN A 130 -5.61 -13.97 18.31
N ARG A 131 -4.53 -14.72 17.99
CA ARG A 131 -3.31 -14.80 18.81
C ARG A 131 -2.46 -13.52 18.76
N PHE A 132 -2.41 -12.81 17.61
CA PHE A 132 -1.50 -11.68 17.40
C PHE A 132 -2.18 -10.40 16.93
N ILE A 133 -2.97 -10.41 15.85
CA ILE A 133 -3.47 -9.14 15.27
C ILE A 133 -4.34 -8.37 16.25
N ASN A 134 -5.40 -8.98 16.78
CA ASN A 134 -6.35 -8.28 17.65
C ASN A 134 -5.68 -7.81 18.96
N PRO A 135 -4.91 -8.62 19.70
CA PRO A 135 -4.22 -8.16 20.91
C PRO A 135 -3.20 -7.03 20.66
N ILE A 136 -2.46 -7.08 19.54
CA ILE A 136 -1.48 -6.05 19.20
C ILE A 136 -2.18 -4.74 18.83
N GLN A 137 -3.28 -4.79 18.07
CA GLN A 137 -4.07 -3.60 17.74
C GLN A 137 -4.73 -2.99 18.98
N ASN A 138 -5.33 -3.82 19.85
CA ASN A 138 -5.99 -3.37 21.07
C ASN A 138 -5.06 -2.67 22.06
N GLY A 139 -3.78 -3.08 22.16
CA GLY A 139 -2.79 -2.46 23.05
C GLY A 139 -2.00 -1.29 22.46
N GLN A 140 -2.16 -0.99 21.16
CA GLN A 140 -1.35 0.03 20.47
C GLN A 140 -1.82 1.48 20.76
N CYS A 141 -3.07 1.67 21.13
CA CYS A 141 -3.69 2.99 21.25
C CYS A 141 -3.31 3.72 22.55
N ALA A 142 -3.55 5.04 22.56
CA ALA A 142 -3.39 5.88 23.75
C ALA A 142 -4.45 5.55 24.82
N ASP A 143 -5.65 5.17 24.39
CA ASP A 143 -6.82 4.77 25.19
C ASP A 143 -6.84 3.29 25.62
N SER A 144 -5.83 2.49 25.23
CA SER A 144 -5.68 1.08 25.61
C SER A 144 -5.47 0.87 27.11
N THR A 145 -6.08 -0.16 27.71
CA THR A 145 -5.91 -0.44 29.14
C THR A 145 -4.48 -0.92 29.46
N PRO A 146 -4.00 -0.78 30.71
CA PRO A 146 -2.71 -1.35 31.13
C PRO A 146 -2.61 -2.87 30.96
N SER A 147 -3.74 -3.59 30.86
CA SER A 147 -3.78 -5.03 30.55
C SER A 147 -3.51 -5.28 29.07
N ASP A 148 -4.23 -4.58 28.17
CA ASP A 148 -4.06 -4.69 26.72
C ASP A 148 -2.65 -4.31 26.29
N VAL A 149 -2.07 -3.26 26.88
CA VAL A 149 -0.69 -2.84 26.62
C VAL A 149 0.31 -3.92 27.02
N ARG A 150 0.11 -4.59 28.17
CA ARG A 150 0.98 -5.69 28.61
C ARG A 150 0.84 -6.91 27.71
N LEU A 151 -0.39 -7.26 27.34
CA LEU A 151 -0.69 -8.36 26.42
C LEU A 151 -0.10 -8.10 25.02
N MET A 152 -0.24 -6.89 24.47
CA MET A 152 0.44 -6.48 23.24
C MET A 152 1.95 -6.71 23.34
N LYS A 153 2.61 -6.20 24.40
CA LYS A 153 4.06 -6.34 24.55
C LYS A 153 4.49 -7.82 24.57
N LYS A 154 3.76 -8.69 25.28
CA LYS A 154 3.97 -10.15 25.24
C LYS A 154 3.84 -10.72 23.82
N ARG A 155 2.72 -10.44 23.13
CA ARG A 155 2.44 -10.99 21.78
C ARG A 155 3.39 -10.45 20.70
N VAL A 156 3.86 -9.20 20.81
CA VAL A 156 4.91 -8.65 19.94
C VAL A 156 6.23 -9.38 20.13
N HIS A 157 6.65 -9.63 21.38
CA HIS A 157 7.89 -10.36 21.66
C HIS A 157 7.85 -11.79 21.11
N VAL A 158 6.80 -12.55 21.42
CA VAL A 158 6.60 -13.92 20.92
C VAL A 158 6.57 -13.96 19.39
N LEU A 159 5.87 -13.02 18.74
CA LEU A 159 5.82 -12.94 17.27
C LEU A 159 7.19 -12.69 16.65
N HIS A 160 8.02 -11.85 17.25
CA HIS A 160 9.38 -11.64 16.76
C HIS A 160 10.23 -12.92 16.89
N GLU A 161 10.17 -13.59 18.04
CA GLU A 161 11.00 -14.77 18.31
C GLU A 161 10.66 -15.94 17.36
N LEU A 162 9.36 -16.18 17.10
CA LEU A 162 8.87 -17.12 16.07
C LEU A 162 9.41 -16.82 14.66
N LEU A 163 9.74 -15.55 14.39
CA LEU A 163 10.18 -15.07 13.07
C LEU A 163 11.70 -14.92 12.93
N GLY A 164 12.46 -14.87 14.03
CA GLY A 164 13.92 -14.67 14.01
C GLY A 164 14.69 -15.69 13.15
N GLY A 165 14.17 -16.93 13.05
CA GLY A 165 14.72 -17.97 12.18
C GLY A 165 14.39 -17.83 10.68
N CYS A 166 13.67 -16.79 10.24
CA CYS A 166 13.29 -16.61 8.83
C CYS A 166 13.22 -15.16 8.32
N VAL A 167 13.07 -14.17 9.21
CA VAL A 167 13.06 -12.74 8.85
C VAL A 167 14.40 -12.13 9.23
N GLN A 168 15.10 -11.58 8.23
CA GLN A 168 16.32 -10.79 8.44
C GLN A 168 16.02 -9.33 8.15
N ARG A 169 16.10 -8.46 9.16
CA ARG A 169 15.93 -7.02 9.02
C ARG A 169 17.18 -6.28 9.50
N ARG A 170 17.49 -5.19 8.80
CA ARG A 170 18.42 -4.14 9.21
C ARG A 170 17.73 -2.82 8.94
N ASP A 171 17.76 -1.91 9.91
CA ASP A 171 17.20 -0.58 9.78
C ASP A 171 18.18 0.38 9.08
N TYR A 172 17.81 1.65 8.98
CA TYR A 172 18.70 2.65 8.40
C TYR A 172 19.81 3.12 9.36
N SER A 173 19.77 2.76 10.66
CA SER A 173 20.84 3.12 11.62
C SER A 173 22.20 2.55 11.20
N VAL A 174 22.21 1.38 10.53
CA VAL A 174 23.42 0.77 9.97
C VAL A 174 24.10 1.68 8.92
N LEU A 175 23.35 2.58 8.27
CA LEU A 175 23.87 3.52 7.27
C LEU A 175 24.35 4.86 7.86
N THR A 176 23.97 5.22 9.10
CA THR A 176 24.29 6.55 9.68
C THR A 176 25.78 6.78 9.91
N ARG A 177 26.58 5.70 9.98
CA ARG A 177 28.05 5.76 10.03
C ARG A 177 28.71 6.09 8.70
N PHE A 178 27.97 5.99 7.59
CA PHE A 178 28.51 6.09 6.22
C PHE A 178 27.84 7.19 5.38
N LEU A 179 26.81 7.86 5.91
CA LEU A 179 26.06 8.92 5.25
C LEU A 179 26.00 10.15 6.17
N PRO A 180 25.89 11.38 5.60
CA PRO A 180 25.58 12.58 6.38
C PRO A 180 24.29 12.45 7.22
N PRO A 181 24.02 13.33 8.19
CA PRO A 181 22.77 13.29 8.95
C PRO A 181 21.54 13.57 8.07
N LYS A 182 20.40 12.96 8.44
CA LYS A 182 19.06 13.22 7.87
C LYS A 182 18.15 13.82 8.95
N HIS A 183 17.69 15.04 8.76
CA HIS A 183 16.65 15.65 9.58
C HIS A 183 15.33 15.65 8.81
N GLU A 184 14.22 15.38 9.50
CA GLU A 184 12.90 15.25 8.86
C GLU A 184 11.83 15.99 9.66
N TYR A 185 11.58 17.24 9.27
CA TYR A 185 10.65 18.14 9.94
C TYR A 185 9.25 18.02 9.35
N VAL A 186 8.25 18.14 10.21
CA VAL A 186 6.84 18.18 9.84
C VAL A 186 6.32 19.56 10.17
N LEU A 187 5.83 20.29 9.17
CA LEU A 187 5.33 21.65 9.30
C LEU A 187 3.80 21.61 9.28
N SER A 188 3.18 22.05 10.37
CA SER A 188 1.74 22.24 10.49
C SER A 188 1.41 23.63 9.96
N ILE A 189 0.70 23.69 8.84
CA ILE A 189 0.51 24.90 8.01
C ILE A 189 -0.94 25.37 8.13
N ARG A 190 -1.11 26.66 8.42
CA ARG A 190 -2.40 27.31 8.66
C ARG A 190 -3.20 27.40 7.36
N MET A 191 -4.45 26.96 7.40
CA MET A 191 -5.41 27.11 6.31
C MET A 191 -5.79 28.59 6.14
N THR A 192 -5.79 29.09 4.90
CA THR A 192 -6.14 30.50 4.62
C THR A 192 -7.64 30.77 4.82
N PRO A 193 -8.09 32.03 4.98
CA PRO A 193 -9.52 32.32 5.16
C PRO A 193 -10.41 31.77 4.03
N LEU A 194 -9.95 31.86 2.77
CA LEU A 194 -10.64 31.30 1.61
C LEU A 194 -10.68 29.77 1.64
N GLN A 195 -9.56 29.12 1.97
CA GLN A 195 -9.52 27.66 2.16
C GLN A 195 -10.46 27.21 3.28
N CYS A 196 -10.48 27.92 4.42
CA CYS A 196 -11.40 27.65 5.53
C CYS A 196 -12.88 27.80 5.12
N LYS A 197 -13.23 28.84 4.35
CA LYS A 197 -14.59 29.07 3.85
C LYS A 197 -15.03 27.92 2.92
N LEU A 198 -14.21 27.59 1.93
CA LEU A 198 -14.43 26.47 0.99
C LEU A 198 -14.53 25.11 1.68
N TYR A 199 -13.61 24.80 2.59
CA TYR A 199 -13.56 23.53 3.29
C TYR A 199 -14.79 23.35 4.20
N THR A 200 -15.18 24.40 4.93
CA THR A 200 -16.38 24.39 5.78
C THR A 200 -17.65 24.23 4.94
N HIS A 201 -17.79 24.98 3.84
CA HIS A 201 -18.92 24.87 2.93
C HIS A 201 -19.01 23.46 2.31
N TYR A 202 -17.89 22.88 1.87
CA TYR A 202 -17.88 21.52 1.32
C TYR A 202 -18.38 20.50 2.35
N LEU A 203 -17.87 20.56 3.58
CA LEU A 203 -18.29 19.63 4.63
C LEU A 203 -19.79 19.76 4.93
N GLN A 204 -20.28 20.99 5.09
CA GLN A 204 -21.68 21.26 5.46
C GLN A 204 -22.69 20.83 4.38
N ASN A 205 -22.34 20.95 3.09
CA ASN A 205 -23.28 20.72 1.99
C ASN A 205 -23.11 19.36 1.32
N TYR A 206 -21.93 18.72 1.41
CA TYR A 206 -21.62 17.50 0.67
C TYR A 206 -21.15 16.32 1.54
N THR A 207 -20.84 16.51 2.83
CA THR A 207 -20.41 15.41 3.73
C THR A 207 -21.30 15.28 4.97
N GLY A 208 -22.35 14.46 4.89
CA GLY A 208 -23.17 14.14 6.06
C GLY A 208 -24.39 13.24 5.78
N ASP A 209 -24.95 12.70 6.87
CA ASP A 209 -26.16 11.86 6.91
C ASP A 209 -27.47 12.64 6.69
N GLY A 210 -27.42 13.98 6.60
CA GLY A 210 -28.60 14.85 6.45
C GLY A 210 -29.45 14.55 5.21
N SER A 211 -28.88 13.89 4.19
CA SER A 211 -29.66 13.15 3.20
C SER A 211 -29.70 11.67 3.61
N GLY A 212 -30.87 11.16 4.00
CA GLY A 212 -31.10 9.76 4.39
C GLY A 212 -30.88 8.77 3.23
N ARG A 213 -29.61 8.52 2.91
CA ARG A 213 -29.13 7.71 1.78
C ARG A 213 -28.02 6.79 2.27
N GLU A 214 -28.40 5.71 2.93
CA GLU A 214 -27.48 4.67 3.39
C GLU A 214 -26.78 4.01 2.19
N GLY A 215 -25.52 4.37 1.92
CA GLY A 215 -24.79 3.84 0.76
C GLY A 215 -23.31 4.20 0.71
N ASN A 216 -22.46 3.17 0.81
CA ASN A 216 -21.04 3.19 0.39
C ASN A 216 -20.15 4.34 0.94
N GLY A 217 -20.20 4.59 2.25
CA GLY A 217 -19.36 5.60 2.92
C GLY A 217 -17.85 5.50 2.65
N VAL A 218 -17.31 4.29 2.37
CA VAL A 218 -15.89 4.11 2.00
C VAL A 218 -15.56 4.70 0.62
N ASN A 219 -16.46 4.58 -0.36
CA ASN A 219 -16.23 5.16 -1.69
C ASN A 219 -16.36 6.70 -1.62
N ARG A 220 -17.35 7.18 -0.86
CA ARG A 220 -17.56 8.62 -0.59
C ARG A 220 -16.33 9.24 0.10
N LEU A 221 -15.72 8.57 1.08
CA LEU A 221 -14.49 9.01 1.73
C LEU A 221 -13.33 9.28 0.74
N PHE A 222 -13.15 8.44 -0.28
CA PHE A 222 -12.09 8.67 -1.27
C PHE A 222 -12.41 9.79 -2.27
N GLN A 223 -13.69 10.06 -2.52
CA GLN A 223 -14.18 11.18 -3.32
C GLN A 223 -14.04 12.51 -2.55
N ASP A 224 -14.44 12.52 -1.28
CA ASP A 224 -14.26 13.65 -0.36
C ASP A 224 -12.77 13.97 -0.16
N PHE A 225 -11.94 12.96 0.11
CA PHE A 225 -10.49 13.13 0.19
C PHE A 225 -9.92 13.77 -1.08
N GLN A 226 -10.35 13.34 -2.28
CA GLN A 226 -9.89 13.95 -3.53
C GLN A 226 -10.27 15.44 -3.60
N ILE A 227 -11.54 15.80 -3.36
CA ILE A 227 -12.00 17.20 -3.49
C ILE A 227 -11.39 18.09 -2.40
N LEU A 228 -11.40 17.64 -1.15
CA LEU A 228 -10.79 18.35 -0.02
C LEU A 228 -9.28 18.55 -0.21
N SER A 229 -8.57 17.60 -0.84
CA SER A 229 -7.14 17.72 -1.14
C SER A 229 -6.80 18.83 -2.14
N LEU A 230 -7.74 19.16 -3.03
CA LEU A 230 -7.61 20.33 -3.90
C LEU A 230 -7.72 21.60 -3.07
N ILE A 231 -8.72 21.69 -2.17
CA ILE A 231 -8.94 22.87 -1.30
C ILE A 231 -7.71 23.16 -0.43
N TRP A 232 -7.21 22.18 0.34
CA TRP A 232 -6.06 22.40 1.23
C TRP A 232 -4.72 22.52 0.50
N THR A 233 -4.63 22.03 -0.75
CA THR A 233 -3.50 22.37 -1.62
C THR A 233 -3.54 23.86 -1.97
N HIS A 234 -4.60 24.31 -2.63
CA HIS A 234 -4.83 25.69 -3.06
C HIS A 234 -6.22 25.81 -3.73
N PRO A 235 -7.05 26.82 -3.47
CA PRO A 235 -8.41 26.94 -4.02
C PRO A 235 -8.52 26.71 -5.54
N TRP A 236 -7.59 27.28 -6.33
CA TRP A 236 -7.52 27.13 -7.79
C TRP A 236 -7.34 25.66 -8.28
N CYS A 237 -6.89 24.74 -7.44
CA CYS A 237 -6.83 23.31 -7.80
C CYS A 237 -8.18 22.72 -8.19
N LEU A 238 -9.30 23.30 -7.71
CA LEU A 238 -10.65 22.90 -8.10
C LEU A 238 -10.92 23.17 -9.60
N GLN A 239 -10.65 24.41 -10.05
CA GLN A 239 -10.76 24.80 -11.46
C GLN A 239 -9.75 24.04 -12.33
N LEU A 240 -8.49 23.90 -11.89
CA LEU A 240 -7.48 23.10 -12.63
C LEU A 240 -7.88 21.64 -12.78
N SER A 241 -8.47 21.03 -11.73
CA SER A 241 -9.04 19.68 -11.79
C SER A 241 -10.08 19.57 -12.91
N ASP A 242 -11.02 20.52 -12.97
CA ASP A 242 -12.13 20.45 -13.92
C ASP A 242 -11.70 20.78 -15.36
N LEU A 243 -10.77 21.71 -15.55
CA LEU A 243 -10.11 21.94 -16.83
C LEU A 243 -9.35 20.69 -17.30
N ASN A 244 -8.60 20.04 -16.41
CA ASN A 244 -7.89 18.78 -16.71
C ASN A 244 -8.84 17.61 -17.04
N LYS A 245 -10.03 17.53 -16.41
CA LYS A 245 -11.08 16.56 -16.77
C LYS A 245 -11.60 16.83 -18.18
N ARG A 246 -12.03 18.06 -18.48
CA ARG A 246 -12.53 18.47 -19.80
C ARG A 246 -11.50 18.20 -20.91
N ASN A 247 -10.24 18.58 -20.70
CA ASN A 247 -9.16 18.37 -21.67
C ASN A 247 -8.91 16.89 -21.96
N LYS A 248 -8.95 16.01 -20.93
CA LYS A 248 -8.83 14.55 -21.11
C LYS A 248 -10.03 13.97 -21.86
N GLN A 249 -11.24 14.43 -21.55
CA GLN A 249 -12.47 13.97 -22.20
C GLN A 249 -12.53 14.41 -23.67
N TYR A 250 -12.15 15.66 -23.97
CA TYR A 250 -12.00 16.17 -25.34
C TYR A 250 -10.95 15.38 -26.12
N PHE A 251 -9.76 15.16 -25.55
CA PHE A 251 -8.71 14.36 -26.19
C PHE A 251 -9.15 12.91 -26.45
N TRP A 252 -9.88 12.29 -25.51
CA TRP A 252 -10.46 10.96 -25.67
C TRP A 252 -11.52 10.91 -26.80
N PHE A 253 -12.41 11.91 -26.85
CA PHE A 253 -13.39 12.05 -27.92
C PHE A 253 -12.74 12.23 -29.30
N VAL A 254 -11.76 13.15 -29.43
CA VAL A 254 -10.97 13.33 -30.66
C VAL A 254 -10.26 12.02 -31.06
N CYS A 255 -9.64 11.32 -30.11
CA CYS A 255 -9.01 10.02 -30.37
C CYS A 255 -10.00 8.95 -30.85
N ILE A 256 -11.26 8.97 -30.42
CA ILE A 256 -12.31 8.06 -30.88
C ILE A 256 -12.79 8.45 -32.28
N THR A 257 -13.04 9.74 -32.52
CA THR A 257 -13.51 10.24 -33.82
C THR A 257 -12.48 9.99 -34.93
N VAL A 258 -11.19 10.26 -34.65
CA VAL A 258 -10.08 9.93 -35.55
C VAL A 258 -9.98 8.42 -35.80
N LYS A 259 -10.12 7.57 -34.76
CA LYS A 259 -10.14 6.11 -34.91
C LYS A 259 -11.40 5.55 -35.60
N ARG A 260 -12.45 6.35 -35.75
CA ARG A 260 -13.71 5.98 -36.41
C ARG A 260 -13.87 6.62 -37.80
N GLY A 261 -12.89 7.40 -38.27
CA GLY A 261 -12.86 7.92 -39.64
C GLY A 261 -14.01 8.85 -40.03
N ARG A 262 -14.66 9.52 -39.07
CA ARG A 262 -15.77 10.45 -39.34
C ARG A 262 -15.27 11.88 -39.42
N CYS A 263 -15.76 12.63 -40.41
CA CYS A 263 -15.50 14.06 -40.52
C CYS A 263 -16.33 14.85 -39.49
N CYS A 264 -15.85 16.03 -39.07
CA CYS A 264 -16.44 16.79 -37.97
C CYS A 264 -17.44 17.86 -38.46
N SER A 265 -18.73 17.53 -38.49
CA SER A 265 -19.83 18.47 -38.74
C SER A 265 -21.03 18.15 -37.84
N GLY A 266 -21.28 19.01 -36.84
CA GLY A 266 -22.32 18.81 -35.81
C GLY A 266 -21.74 18.35 -34.47
N LEU A 267 -21.13 19.26 -33.71
CA LEU A 267 -20.34 18.92 -32.51
C LEU A 267 -20.96 19.33 -31.15
N HIS A 268 -22.13 19.99 -31.14
CA HIS A 268 -22.61 20.73 -29.95
C HIS A 268 -23.63 19.95 -29.08
N SER A 269 -24.52 19.14 -29.70
CA SER A 269 -25.68 18.56 -28.99
C SER A 269 -25.37 17.36 -28.09
N ASP A 270 -24.35 16.56 -28.39
CA ASP A 270 -24.01 15.34 -27.63
C ASP A 270 -23.19 15.63 -26.35
N TYR A 271 -22.75 16.89 -26.19
CA TYR A 271 -21.87 17.33 -25.11
C TYR A 271 -22.58 17.38 -23.75
N GLU A 272 -23.79 17.95 -23.69
CA GLU A 272 -24.56 18.12 -22.44
C GLU A 272 -25.00 16.78 -21.83
N TRP A 273 -25.55 15.88 -22.65
CA TRP A 273 -26.00 14.54 -22.23
C TRP A 273 -24.90 13.72 -21.54
N THR A 274 -23.65 13.85 -21.99
CA THR A 274 -22.51 13.12 -21.41
C THR A 274 -22.11 13.67 -20.04
N VAL A 275 -22.33 14.96 -19.78
CA VAL A 275 -22.09 15.58 -18.46
C VAL A 275 -23.17 15.15 -17.47
N MET A 276 -24.45 15.29 -17.85
CA MET A 276 -25.59 14.92 -17.00
C MET A 276 -25.57 13.45 -16.56
N TRP A 277 -25.07 12.54 -17.39
CA TRP A 277 -24.96 11.11 -17.05
C TRP A 277 -23.85 10.83 -16.01
N ALA A 278 -22.77 11.62 -15.98
CA ALA A 278 -21.73 11.50 -14.97
C ALA A 278 -22.19 12.06 -13.60
N GLU A 279 -23.00 13.12 -13.61
CA GLU A 279 -23.50 13.78 -12.39
C GLU A 279 -24.47 12.89 -11.61
N ASN A 280 -25.38 12.18 -12.30
CA ASN A 280 -26.43 11.37 -11.65
C ASN A 280 -25.95 10.03 -11.05
N VAL A 281 -24.78 9.51 -11.42
CA VAL A 281 -24.34 8.14 -11.06
C VAL A 281 -23.45 8.10 -9.81
N PHE A 282 -22.76 9.19 -9.46
CA PHE A 282 -21.70 9.18 -8.43
C PHE A 282 -21.90 10.15 -7.25
N GLY A 283 -23.05 10.81 -7.14
CA GLY A 283 -23.49 11.51 -5.91
C GLY A 283 -22.54 12.58 -5.34
N GLY A 284 -21.67 13.15 -6.18
CA GLY A 284 -20.75 14.22 -5.80
C GLY A 284 -21.39 15.61 -5.84
N PRO A 285 -20.63 16.67 -5.53
CA PRO A 285 -21.10 18.04 -5.71
C PRO A 285 -21.29 18.38 -7.21
N PRO A 286 -22.16 19.33 -7.56
CA PRO A 286 -22.37 19.75 -8.95
C PRO A 286 -21.11 20.41 -9.55
N VAL A 287 -20.97 20.33 -10.88
CA VAL A 287 -19.76 20.81 -11.58
C VAL A 287 -19.61 22.33 -11.46
N GLY A 288 -18.59 22.78 -10.73
CA GLY A 288 -18.35 24.20 -10.50
C GLY A 288 -19.03 24.79 -9.27
N TRP A 289 -19.47 23.98 -8.30
CA TRP A 289 -19.99 24.44 -6.98
C TRP A 289 -19.13 25.52 -6.30
N TYR A 290 -17.82 25.53 -6.56
CA TYR A 290 -16.84 26.44 -5.99
C TYR A 290 -16.76 27.81 -6.68
N ARG A 291 -17.45 28.05 -7.80
CA ARG A 291 -17.32 29.29 -8.59
C ARG A 291 -17.80 30.56 -7.86
N GLU A 292 -18.66 30.42 -6.87
CA GLU A 292 -19.07 31.51 -5.96
C GLU A 292 -17.94 31.95 -5.01
N PHE A 293 -16.88 31.15 -4.90
CA PHE A 293 -15.76 31.34 -3.99
C PHE A 293 -14.43 31.53 -4.71
N VAL A 294 -14.29 31.00 -5.94
CA VAL A 294 -13.04 31.01 -6.71
C VAL A 294 -13.30 31.52 -8.13
N ASN A 295 -12.59 32.57 -8.50
CA ASN A 295 -12.63 33.24 -9.80
C ASN A 295 -11.28 33.16 -10.52
N ASP A 296 -11.22 33.58 -11.78
CA ASP A 296 -10.01 33.42 -12.61
C ASP A 296 -8.83 34.32 -12.20
N ALA A 297 -9.02 35.35 -11.38
CA ALA A 297 -7.90 36.13 -10.80
C ALA A 297 -7.20 35.38 -9.66
N ASP A 298 -7.93 34.53 -8.91
CA ASP A 298 -7.37 33.71 -7.82
C ASP A 298 -6.34 32.68 -8.32
N ALA A 299 -6.26 32.48 -9.64
CA ALA A 299 -5.24 31.69 -10.32
C ALA A 299 -3.80 32.21 -10.14
N ALA A 300 -3.65 33.50 -9.79
CA ALA A 300 -2.36 34.17 -9.66
C ALA A 300 -1.97 34.53 -8.22
N VAL A 301 -2.86 34.35 -7.24
CA VAL A 301 -2.64 34.74 -5.83
C VAL A 301 -1.96 33.59 -5.08
N LEU A 302 -0.65 33.70 -4.84
CA LEU A 302 0.14 32.65 -4.15
C LEU A 302 -0.34 32.47 -2.68
N GLU A 303 -0.75 33.58 -2.09
CA GLU A 303 -1.14 33.76 -0.68
C GLU A 303 -2.42 32.99 -0.33
N HIS A 304 -3.19 32.52 -1.33
CA HIS A 304 -4.34 31.66 -1.12
C HIS A 304 -3.97 30.24 -0.65
N SER A 305 -2.68 29.86 -0.62
CA SER A 305 -2.20 28.68 0.11
C SER A 305 -0.87 28.93 0.83
N GLY A 306 -0.90 28.74 2.16
CA GLY A 306 0.32 28.69 2.98
C GLY A 306 1.32 27.62 2.53
N LYS A 307 0.87 26.51 1.93
CA LYS A 307 1.77 25.47 1.38
C LYS A 307 2.60 25.99 0.21
N LEU A 308 2.01 26.82 -0.67
CA LEU A 308 2.73 27.35 -1.83
C LEU A 308 3.63 28.52 -1.48
N VAL A 309 3.21 29.39 -0.54
CA VAL A 309 4.07 30.43 0.05
C VAL A 309 5.32 29.80 0.66
N LEU A 310 5.18 28.78 1.52
CA LEU A 310 6.33 28.07 2.09
C LEU A 310 7.19 27.36 1.04
N LEU A 311 6.59 26.79 -0.01
CA LEU A 311 7.36 26.16 -1.08
C LEU A 311 8.22 27.17 -1.84
N MET A 312 7.66 28.32 -2.23
CA MET A 312 8.39 29.36 -2.94
C MET A 312 9.51 29.95 -2.09
N GLU A 313 9.31 30.08 -0.78
CA GLU A 313 10.35 30.52 0.16
C GLU A 313 11.46 29.46 0.31
N ILE A 314 11.14 28.17 0.42
CA ILE A 314 12.14 27.07 0.37
C ILE A 314 12.94 27.14 -0.93
N LEU A 315 12.29 27.37 -2.07
CA LEU A 315 12.97 27.50 -3.36
C LEU A 315 13.84 28.77 -3.44
N HIS A 316 13.49 29.86 -2.75
CA HIS A 316 14.29 31.09 -2.67
C HIS A 316 15.56 30.85 -1.84
N LEU A 317 15.39 30.34 -0.63
CA LEU A 317 16.50 30.07 0.30
C LEU A 317 17.41 28.95 -0.23
N ALA A 318 16.87 27.96 -0.95
CA ALA A 318 17.68 26.96 -1.65
C ALA A 318 18.47 27.55 -2.83
N GLU A 319 17.94 28.54 -3.56
CA GLU A 319 18.70 29.25 -4.60
C GLU A 319 19.90 30.00 -4.03
N GLN A 320 19.70 30.72 -2.92
CA GLN A 320 20.78 31.43 -2.20
C GLN A 320 21.87 30.46 -1.72
N LEU A 321 21.47 29.34 -1.10
CA LEU A 321 22.40 28.33 -0.59
C LEU A 321 22.99 27.40 -1.68
N GLN A 322 22.65 27.61 -2.97
CA GLN A 322 23.03 26.72 -4.08
C GLN A 322 22.69 25.23 -3.82
N ASN A 323 21.55 25.01 -3.17
CA ASN A 323 21.01 23.69 -2.84
C ASN A 323 20.09 23.20 -3.96
N LYS A 324 20.01 21.87 -4.14
CA LYS A 324 19.04 21.26 -5.06
C LYS A 324 17.89 20.65 -4.28
N VAL A 325 16.67 20.87 -4.77
CA VAL A 325 15.40 20.57 -4.10
C VAL A 325 14.63 19.50 -4.88
N LEU A 326 14.05 18.53 -4.17
CA LEU A 326 12.99 17.67 -4.71
C LEU A 326 11.66 18.05 -4.08
N VAL A 327 10.59 17.99 -4.87
CA VAL A 327 9.21 18.11 -4.37
C VAL A 327 8.45 16.85 -4.77
N PHE A 328 8.02 16.08 -3.78
CA PHE A 328 7.19 14.90 -3.95
C PHE A 328 5.71 15.26 -3.72
N SER A 329 4.83 14.83 -4.63
CA SER A 329 3.39 14.98 -4.50
C SER A 329 2.62 13.72 -4.94
N GLN A 330 1.54 13.32 -4.26
CA GLN A 330 0.64 12.28 -4.77
C GLN A 330 -0.29 12.82 -5.87
N SER A 331 -0.66 14.11 -5.78
CA SER A 331 -1.51 14.80 -6.75
C SER A 331 -0.73 15.36 -7.94
N LEU A 332 -1.14 14.99 -9.17
CA LEU A 332 -0.64 15.60 -10.40
C LEU A 332 -1.13 17.04 -10.56
N VAL A 333 -2.35 17.37 -10.10
CA VAL A 333 -2.89 18.74 -10.18
C VAL A 333 -2.06 19.70 -9.31
N SER A 334 -1.50 19.21 -8.21
CA SER A 334 -0.58 19.98 -7.37
C SER A 334 0.76 20.23 -8.06
N LEU A 335 1.26 19.27 -8.87
CA LEU A 335 2.45 19.48 -9.70
C LEU A 335 2.17 20.44 -10.87
N ASP A 336 1.01 20.31 -11.53
CA ASP A 336 0.56 21.23 -12.58
C ASP A 336 0.48 22.68 -12.04
N LEU A 337 -0.04 22.86 -10.82
CA LEU A 337 -0.12 24.17 -10.16
C LEU A 337 1.25 24.73 -9.78
N ILE A 338 2.18 23.90 -9.31
CA ILE A 338 3.55 24.35 -9.01
C ILE A 338 4.25 24.80 -10.30
N GLU A 339 4.17 24.04 -11.40
CA GLU A 339 4.67 24.49 -12.71
C GLU A 339 4.03 25.83 -13.11
N LYS A 340 2.70 26.00 -12.88
CA LYS A 340 1.99 27.24 -13.20
C LYS A 340 2.49 28.47 -12.43
N PHE A 341 2.75 28.36 -11.13
CA PHE A 341 3.30 29.48 -10.36
C PHE A 341 4.76 29.80 -10.75
N LEU A 342 5.56 28.81 -11.13
CA LEU A 342 6.91 29.03 -11.67
C LEU A 342 6.86 29.78 -13.01
N GLU A 343 5.93 29.42 -13.91
CA GLU A 343 5.66 30.17 -15.15
C GLU A 343 5.24 31.63 -14.89
N LEU A 344 4.36 31.86 -13.90
CA LEU A 344 3.88 33.20 -13.55
C LEU A 344 5.01 34.07 -12.98
N ALA A 345 5.88 33.51 -12.14
CA ALA A 345 7.06 34.21 -11.64
C ALA A 345 8.02 34.63 -12.78
N ASP A 346 8.31 33.73 -13.72
CA ASP A 346 9.13 34.01 -14.90
C ASP A 346 8.44 34.93 -15.92
N LYS A 347 7.10 34.98 -15.94
CA LYS A 347 6.34 35.97 -16.73
C LYS A 347 6.46 37.36 -16.11
N ALA A 348 6.21 37.51 -14.82
CA ALA A 348 6.30 38.79 -14.12
C ALA A 348 7.67 39.46 -14.30
N LYS A 349 8.76 38.70 -14.11
CA LYS A 349 10.15 39.17 -14.34
C LYS A 349 10.38 39.69 -15.76
N ARG A 350 9.88 39.00 -16.79
CA ARG A 350 10.01 39.42 -18.19
C ARG A 350 9.18 40.65 -18.54
N GLU A 351 8.09 40.88 -17.79
CA GLU A 351 7.23 42.07 -17.93
C GLU A 351 7.66 43.23 -17.03
N GLY A 352 8.79 43.13 -16.32
CA GLY A 352 9.28 44.17 -15.39
C GLY A 352 8.41 44.34 -14.14
N LYS A 353 7.54 43.37 -13.82
CA LYS A 353 6.60 43.41 -12.70
C LYS A 353 7.18 42.69 -11.48
N GLU A 354 6.64 43.03 -10.30
CA GLU A 354 6.93 42.31 -9.07
C GLU A 354 6.62 40.82 -9.22
N SER A 355 7.55 39.97 -8.77
CA SER A 355 7.50 38.52 -8.98
C SER A 355 7.16 37.80 -7.69
N LEU A 356 6.16 36.90 -7.76
CA LEU A 356 5.77 35.99 -6.69
C LEU A 356 6.93 35.12 -6.17
N TYR A 357 8.03 35.02 -6.92
CA TYR A 357 9.25 34.34 -6.51
C TYR A 357 10.39 35.33 -6.26
N LYS A 358 10.77 35.48 -4.99
CA LYS A 358 11.85 36.37 -4.50
C LYS A 358 13.26 36.04 -5.04
N GLY A 359 13.49 34.84 -5.60
CA GLY A 359 14.80 34.46 -6.15
C GLY A 359 15.09 35.14 -7.48
N GLN A 360 16.35 35.25 -7.87
CA GLN A 360 16.75 35.99 -9.07
C GLN A 360 16.61 35.13 -10.34
N LYS A 361 16.97 33.85 -10.30
CA LYS A 361 17.06 32.98 -11.49
C LYS A 361 15.68 32.60 -12.07
N THR A 362 15.71 32.10 -13.31
CA THR A 362 14.56 31.60 -14.07
C THR A 362 14.17 30.16 -13.70
N TRP A 363 12.96 29.77 -14.09
CA TRP A 363 12.40 28.43 -13.96
C TRP A 363 11.98 27.86 -15.32
N LEU A 364 12.94 27.72 -16.23
CA LEU A 364 12.70 27.04 -17.50
C LEU A 364 12.63 25.52 -17.31
N ARG A 365 11.55 24.92 -17.80
CA ARG A 365 11.36 23.46 -17.82
C ARG A 365 12.46 22.75 -18.61
N ASP A 366 12.83 21.56 -18.13
CA ASP A 366 13.86 20.69 -18.70
C ASP A 366 15.27 21.34 -18.79
N LYS A 367 15.49 22.41 -18.00
CA LYS A 367 16.77 23.14 -17.86
C LYS A 367 17.03 23.57 -16.41
N ASP A 368 16.10 24.32 -15.82
CA ASP A 368 16.18 24.85 -14.45
C ASP A 368 15.43 23.93 -13.46
N TYR A 369 14.35 23.30 -13.93
CA TYR A 369 13.66 22.23 -13.22
C TYR A 369 13.23 21.09 -14.15
N TYR A 370 12.95 19.92 -13.57
CA TYR A 370 12.47 18.72 -14.27
C TYR A 370 11.17 18.20 -13.63
N ARG A 371 10.33 17.49 -14.40
CA ARG A 371 9.12 16.82 -13.90
C ARG A 371 9.11 15.33 -14.23
N LEU A 372 8.93 14.47 -13.23
CA LEU A 372 8.86 13.02 -13.39
C LEU A 372 7.50 12.48 -12.89
N ASP A 373 6.76 11.85 -13.78
CA ASP A 373 5.50 11.18 -13.47
C ASP A 373 5.32 9.89 -14.30
N GLY A 374 4.13 9.27 -14.24
CA GLY A 374 3.85 8.00 -14.92
C GLY A 374 3.94 8.07 -16.45
N SER A 375 3.87 9.25 -17.06
CA SER A 375 4.02 9.44 -18.50
C SER A 375 5.48 9.45 -18.96
N THR A 376 6.43 9.72 -18.05
CA THR A 376 7.83 9.97 -18.41
C THR A 376 8.51 8.69 -18.95
N SER A 377 9.12 8.77 -20.14
CA SER A 377 9.86 7.66 -20.74
C SER A 377 11.12 7.30 -19.93
N ALA A 378 11.53 6.02 -19.95
CA ALA A 378 12.72 5.56 -19.24
C ALA A 378 13.99 6.31 -19.66
N THR A 379 14.11 6.66 -20.95
CA THR A 379 15.21 7.45 -21.51
C THR A 379 15.24 8.87 -20.92
N ALA A 380 14.09 9.54 -20.83
CA ALA A 380 14.00 10.87 -20.22
C ALA A 380 14.32 10.84 -18.72
N ARG A 381 13.79 9.86 -17.97
CA ARG A 381 14.13 9.66 -16.54
C ARG A 381 15.64 9.50 -16.33
N LYS A 382 16.30 8.67 -17.16
CA LYS A 382 17.76 8.45 -17.08
C LYS A 382 18.53 9.75 -17.39
N LYS A 383 18.16 10.45 -18.48
CA LYS A 383 18.78 11.73 -18.87
C LYS A 383 18.68 12.75 -17.74
N TRP A 384 17.47 13.06 -17.28
CA TRP A 384 17.25 14.08 -16.24
C TRP A 384 17.88 13.72 -14.90
N ALA A 385 17.89 12.43 -14.51
CA ALA A 385 18.61 12.00 -13.32
C ALA A 385 20.14 12.20 -13.45
N GLN A 386 20.73 12.00 -14.64
CA GLN A 386 22.15 12.28 -14.88
C GLN A 386 22.44 13.79 -14.87
N GLU A 387 21.62 14.60 -15.54
CA GLU A 387 21.76 16.06 -15.58
C GLU A 387 21.54 16.71 -14.21
N PHE A 388 20.58 16.23 -13.43
CA PHE A 388 20.30 16.73 -12.08
C PHE A 388 21.40 16.35 -11.09
N ASN A 389 21.92 15.11 -11.16
CA ASN A 389 23.03 14.67 -10.30
C ASN A 389 24.39 15.30 -10.69
N ASN A 390 24.53 15.87 -11.87
CA ASN A 390 25.76 16.56 -12.27
C ASN A 390 25.98 17.82 -11.43
N VAL A 391 27.07 17.84 -10.65
CA VAL A 391 27.49 18.98 -9.81
C VAL A 391 27.82 20.22 -10.65
N ARG A 392 28.31 20.04 -11.89
CA ARG A 392 28.57 21.15 -12.83
C ARG A 392 27.27 21.77 -13.39
N ASN A 393 26.14 21.08 -13.28
CA ASN A 393 24.84 21.65 -13.66
C ASN A 393 24.27 22.49 -12.51
N THR A 394 24.56 23.79 -12.51
CA THR A 394 24.02 24.77 -11.55
C THR A 394 22.63 25.31 -11.93
N ARG A 395 22.13 24.99 -13.14
CA ARG A 395 20.79 25.36 -13.60
C ARG A 395 19.72 24.45 -13.04
N GLY A 396 19.90 23.13 -13.20
CA GLY A 396 18.96 22.10 -12.73
C GLY A 396 18.91 22.04 -11.20
N ARG A 397 18.01 22.84 -10.62
CA ARG A 397 17.87 23.11 -9.17
C ARG A 397 16.69 22.38 -8.53
N LEU A 398 15.64 22.10 -9.30
CA LEU A 398 14.38 21.54 -8.81
C LEU A 398 13.99 20.27 -9.58
N PHE A 399 13.48 19.27 -8.87
CA PHE A 399 12.79 18.12 -9.47
C PHE A 399 11.39 17.99 -8.86
N LEU A 400 10.37 18.12 -9.69
CA LEU A 400 8.98 17.82 -9.37
C LEU A 400 8.72 16.34 -9.65
N ILE A 401 8.25 15.58 -8.66
CA ILE A 401 8.14 14.11 -8.77
C ILE A 401 6.80 13.66 -8.21
N SER A 402 6.01 12.91 -8.98
CA SER A 402 4.85 12.24 -8.37
C SER A 402 5.31 11.06 -7.52
N THR A 403 4.87 10.95 -6.27
CA THR A 403 5.48 10.04 -5.27
C THR A 403 5.44 8.56 -5.72
N ARG A 404 4.39 8.15 -6.44
CA ARG A 404 4.28 6.81 -7.06
C ARG A 404 5.28 6.56 -8.19
N ALA A 405 5.76 7.61 -8.86
CA ALA A 405 6.80 7.51 -9.88
C ALA A 405 8.20 7.69 -9.28
N GLY A 406 8.34 8.45 -8.19
CA GLY A 406 9.56 8.58 -7.39
C GLY A 406 10.00 7.27 -6.72
N SER A 407 9.05 6.41 -6.33
CA SER A 407 9.37 5.07 -5.83
C SER A 407 10.07 4.18 -6.87
N LEU A 408 9.93 4.44 -8.17
CA LEU A 408 10.46 3.60 -9.26
C LEU A 408 11.95 3.85 -9.58
N GLY A 409 12.83 3.51 -8.62
CA GLY A 409 14.20 3.08 -8.88
C GLY A 409 15.24 4.14 -9.30
N ILE A 410 14.92 5.44 -9.21
CA ILE A 410 15.87 6.53 -9.50
C ILE A 410 16.76 6.85 -8.28
N ASN A 411 17.97 7.38 -8.52
CA ASN A 411 18.83 7.96 -7.48
C ASN A 411 18.98 9.47 -7.75
N LEU A 412 18.78 10.32 -6.75
CA LEU A 412 18.82 11.79 -6.87
C LEU A 412 19.67 12.43 -5.76
N VAL A 413 20.83 11.83 -5.49
CA VAL A 413 21.74 12.16 -4.36
C VAL A 413 22.33 13.57 -4.41
N ALA A 414 22.28 14.29 -5.52
CA ALA A 414 22.70 15.69 -5.56
C ALA A 414 21.68 16.67 -4.93
N ALA A 415 20.44 16.23 -4.68
CA ALA A 415 19.53 16.97 -3.82
C ALA A 415 19.92 16.78 -2.35
N ASN A 416 19.78 17.86 -1.58
CA ASN A 416 19.98 17.85 -0.13
C ASN A 416 18.79 18.45 0.63
N ARG A 417 17.75 18.91 -0.10
CA ARG A 417 16.47 19.35 0.47
C ARG A 417 15.31 18.66 -0.25
N VAL A 418 14.33 18.23 0.53
CA VAL A 418 13.17 17.45 0.04
C VAL A 418 11.90 18.03 0.65
N VAL A 419 10.89 18.32 -0.16
CA VAL A 419 9.55 18.67 0.29
C VAL A 419 8.61 17.52 -0.03
N VAL A 420 7.90 17.01 0.98
CA VAL A 420 6.74 16.12 0.81
C VAL A 420 5.50 17.01 0.94
N PHE A 421 4.87 17.31 -0.19
CA PHE A 421 3.95 18.43 -0.32
C PHE A 421 2.51 18.12 0.13
N ASP A 422 2.08 16.87 0.02
CA ASP A 422 0.79 16.33 0.45
C ASP A 422 0.95 14.98 1.17
N ALA A 423 0.10 14.70 2.17
CA ALA A 423 0.15 13.46 2.93
C ALA A 423 -0.53 12.29 2.19
N SER A 424 -0.06 11.06 2.40
CA SER A 424 -0.52 9.88 1.66
C SER A 424 -1.09 8.77 2.54
N TRP A 425 -2.09 8.02 2.06
CA TRP A 425 -2.69 6.91 2.81
C TRP A 425 -1.73 5.73 3.08
N ASN A 426 -0.55 5.69 2.45
CA ASN A 426 0.50 4.68 2.67
C ASN A 426 1.88 5.35 2.76
N PRO A 427 2.45 5.52 3.97
CA PRO A 427 3.72 6.24 4.15
C PRO A 427 4.91 5.59 3.45
N THR A 428 4.79 4.31 3.06
CA THR A 428 5.81 3.59 2.28
C THR A 428 6.29 4.37 1.06
N TYR A 429 5.37 4.97 0.29
CA TYR A 429 5.76 5.66 -0.94
C TYR A 429 6.62 6.90 -0.65
N ASP A 430 6.30 7.63 0.42
CA ASP A 430 7.04 8.80 0.87
C ASP A 430 8.43 8.37 1.38
N VAL A 431 8.50 7.32 2.20
CA VAL A 431 9.73 6.75 2.75
C VAL A 431 10.65 6.22 1.65
N GLN A 432 10.13 5.44 0.71
CA GLN A 432 10.87 4.96 -0.47
C GLN A 432 11.40 6.12 -1.32
N SER A 433 10.64 7.22 -1.43
CA SER A 433 11.04 8.41 -2.18
C SER A 433 12.17 9.18 -1.48
N ILE A 434 12.12 9.34 -0.16
CA ILE A 434 13.20 9.95 0.64
C ILE A 434 14.50 9.12 0.53
N PHE A 435 14.42 7.79 0.58
CA PHE A 435 15.59 6.91 0.37
C PHE A 435 16.07 6.80 -1.09
N ARG A 436 15.47 7.54 -2.05
CA ARG A 436 16.11 7.82 -3.36
C ARG A 436 17.11 8.99 -3.30
N VAL A 437 17.09 9.75 -2.21
CA VAL A 437 17.96 10.91 -1.93
C VAL A 437 19.00 10.57 -0.85
N TYR A 438 18.53 9.92 0.22
CA TYR A 438 19.36 9.47 1.32
C TYR A 438 19.97 8.09 1.01
N ARG A 439 21.04 8.08 0.21
CA ARG A 439 21.70 6.88 -0.31
C ARG A 439 23.19 7.11 -0.52
N PHE A 440 23.98 6.05 -0.66
CA PHE A 440 25.39 6.14 -1.04
C PHE A 440 25.59 7.05 -2.26
N GLY A 441 26.57 7.96 -2.17
CA GLY A 441 26.76 9.09 -3.09
C GLY A 441 26.22 10.42 -2.55
N GLN A 442 25.40 10.42 -1.50
CA GLN A 442 25.06 11.63 -0.75
C GLN A 442 26.29 12.14 0.03
N THR A 443 26.54 13.44 -0.06
CA THR A 443 27.70 14.14 0.55
C THR A 443 27.31 15.33 1.41
N LYS A 444 26.04 15.75 1.39
CA LYS A 444 25.49 16.85 2.19
C LYS A 444 24.48 16.33 3.21
N PRO A 445 24.33 16.98 4.39
CA PRO A 445 23.18 16.78 5.26
C PRO A 445 21.86 16.92 4.50
N VAL A 446 20.93 15.99 4.73
CA VAL A 446 19.64 15.94 4.03
C VAL A 446 18.53 16.46 4.94
N TYR A 447 17.80 17.45 4.46
CA TYR A 447 16.67 18.06 5.17
C TYR A 447 15.37 17.76 4.44
N VAL A 448 14.44 17.10 5.13
CA VAL A 448 13.10 16.78 4.63
C VAL A 448 12.08 17.65 5.34
N TYR A 449 11.13 18.22 4.60
CA TYR A 449 10.01 19.00 5.12
C TYR A 449 8.70 18.35 4.66
N ARG A 450 7.86 17.89 5.60
CA ARG A 450 6.51 17.38 5.33
C ARG A 450 5.50 18.50 5.56
N PHE A 451 4.67 18.81 4.58
CA PHE A 451 3.68 19.88 4.67
C PHE A 451 2.29 19.31 5.02
N LEU A 452 1.73 19.71 6.16
CA LEU A 452 0.38 19.31 6.59
C LEU A 452 -0.53 20.52 6.71
N ALA A 453 -1.70 20.48 6.08
CA ALA A 453 -2.75 21.47 6.31
C ALA A 453 -3.41 21.24 7.68
N GLN A 454 -3.13 22.13 8.62
CA GLN A 454 -3.54 22.00 10.01
C GLN A 454 -5.06 21.93 10.16
N GLY A 455 -5.52 21.04 11.06
CA GLY A 455 -6.94 20.90 11.42
C GLY A 455 -7.81 20.22 10.36
N THR A 456 -7.24 19.82 9.21
CA THR A 456 -7.93 19.13 8.11
C THR A 456 -7.85 17.60 8.21
N MET A 457 -8.53 16.91 7.28
CA MET A 457 -8.37 15.46 7.07
C MET A 457 -6.92 15.07 6.76
N GLU A 458 -6.10 15.95 6.16
CA GLU A 458 -4.70 15.64 5.81
C GLU A 458 -3.84 15.37 7.06
N GLN A 459 -3.98 16.19 8.09
CA GLN A 459 -3.28 16.02 9.36
C GLN A 459 -3.59 14.64 9.97
N LYS A 460 -4.84 14.21 9.89
CA LYS A 460 -5.34 12.93 10.41
C LYS A 460 -4.91 11.73 9.58
N ILE A 461 -4.74 11.91 8.26
CA ILE A 461 -4.11 10.92 7.39
C ILE A 461 -2.64 10.75 7.79
N TYR A 462 -1.91 11.83 8.08
CA TYR A 462 -0.54 11.77 8.60
C TYR A 462 -0.47 11.12 10.00
N GLU A 463 -1.36 11.45 10.94
CA GLU A 463 -1.43 10.79 12.25
C GLU A 463 -1.61 9.27 12.09
N ARG A 464 -2.46 8.84 11.13
CA ARG A 464 -2.62 7.44 10.74
C ARG A 464 -1.41 6.86 9.99
N GLN A 465 -0.63 7.65 9.25
CA GLN A 465 0.67 7.23 8.70
C GLN A 465 1.63 6.85 9.84
N VAL A 466 1.79 7.73 10.84
CA VAL A 466 2.69 7.49 11.98
C VAL A 466 2.23 6.30 12.81
N ALA A 467 0.92 6.11 13.01
CA ALA A 467 0.39 4.90 13.66
C ALA A 467 0.76 3.61 12.90
N LYS A 468 0.70 3.60 11.56
CA LYS A 468 1.17 2.46 10.74
C LYS A 468 2.68 2.23 10.86
N GLN A 469 3.48 3.31 10.85
CA GLN A 469 4.93 3.23 11.04
C GLN A 469 5.28 2.68 12.43
N SER A 470 4.60 3.15 13.48
CA SER A 470 4.75 2.66 14.86
C SER A 470 4.46 1.16 14.98
N LEU A 471 3.40 0.66 14.32
CA LEU A 471 3.11 -0.78 14.27
C LEU A 471 4.23 -1.58 13.58
N SER A 472 4.73 -1.08 12.45
CA SER A 472 5.82 -1.70 11.68
C SER A 472 7.11 -1.80 12.52
N SER A 473 7.45 -0.73 13.24
CA SER A 473 8.64 -0.68 14.11
C SER A 473 8.51 -1.54 15.37
N ARG A 474 7.34 -1.56 16.02
CA ARG A 474 7.08 -2.46 17.17
C ARG A 474 7.27 -3.92 16.78
N VAL A 475 6.67 -4.34 15.67
CA VAL A 475 6.58 -5.77 15.31
C VAL A 475 7.84 -6.29 14.63
N VAL A 476 8.59 -5.46 13.90
CA VAL A 476 9.72 -5.92 13.08
C VAL A 476 11.08 -5.32 13.49
N ASP A 477 11.12 -4.26 14.29
CA ASP A 477 12.35 -3.73 14.91
C ASP A 477 12.35 -3.87 16.46
N GLN A 478 11.35 -4.54 17.04
CA GLN A 478 11.08 -4.65 18.49
C GLN A 478 10.85 -3.31 19.24
N GLN A 479 10.76 -2.18 18.53
CA GLN A 479 10.83 -0.85 19.14
C GLN A 479 9.57 -0.50 19.93
N GLN A 480 9.73 -0.29 21.24
CA GLN A 480 8.71 0.33 22.07
C GLN A 480 8.66 1.82 21.78
N ILE A 481 7.63 2.25 21.06
CA ILE A 481 7.36 3.64 20.70
C ILE A 481 6.27 4.19 21.63
N GLN A 482 6.26 5.49 21.90
CA GLN A 482 5.22 6.12 22.70
C GLN A 482 3.84 6.10 21.99
N ARG A 483 2.76 5.95 22.74
CA ARG A 483 1.39 5.79 22.20
C ARG A 483 0.71 7.15 22.08
N HIS A 484 0.82 7.77 20.90
CA HIS A 484 0.34 9.13 20.62
C HIS A 484 -1.06 9.22 19.99
N PHE A 485 -1.69 8.10 19.64
CA PHE A 485 -2.91 8.07 18.81
C PHE A 485 -3.98 7.16 19.42
N THR A 486 -5.24 7.60 19.36
CA THR A 486 -6.41 6.84 19.83
C THR A 486 -6.98 5.92 18.75
N HIS A 487 -7.96 5.08 19.11
CA HIS A 487 -8.74 4.31 18.14
C HIS A 487 -9.74 5.20 17.35
N SER A 488 -9.21 6.16 16.58
CA SER A 488 -9.96 7.16 15.83
C SER A 488 -10.99 6.56 14.86
N GLN A 489 -12.23 7.05 14.93
CA GLN A 489 -13.32 6.61 14.05
C GLN A 489 -13.24 7.23 12.64
N LEU A 490 -14.12 6.83 11.70
CA LEU A 490 -14.21 7.48 10.38
C LEU A 490 -14.77 8.90 10.46
N SER A 491 -15.71 9.15 11.38
CA SER A 491 -16.27 10.47 11.70
C SER A 491 -15.20 11.51 12.02
N GLU A 492 -14.12 11.11 12.70
CA GLU A 492 -13.04 12.00 13.08
C GLU A 492 -12.28 12.60 11.88
N LEU A 493 -12.20 11.89 10.76
CA LEU A 493 -11.55 12.39 9.53
C LEU A 493 -12.21 13.67 8.99
N TYR A 494 -13.52 13.82 9.19
CA TYR A 494 -14.30 14.96 8.71
C TYR A 494 -14.32 16.15 9.67
N ARG A 495 -13.97 15.94 10.96
CA ARG A 495 -13.93 17.01 11.98
C ARG A 495 -12.87 18.07 11.62
N PHE A 496 -13.31 19.28 11.30
CA PHE A 496 -12.46 20.43 10.94
C PHE A 496 -12.17 21.32 12.15
N GLN A 497 -10.89 21.61 12.43
CA GLN A 497 -10.49 22.52 13.52
C GLN A 497 -9.28 23.39 13.12
N PRO A 498 -9.47 24.39 12.24
CA PRO A 498 -8.40 25.29 11.82
C PRO A 498 -8.00 26.25 12.94
N ASP A 499 -6.71 26.49 13.09
CA ASP A 499 -6.15 27.53 13.94
C ASP A 499 -6.46 28.92 13.35
N LYS A 500 -7.08 29.78 14.16
CA LYS A 500 -7.55 31.11 13.76
C LYS A 500 -6.57 32.24 14.04
N HIS A 501 -5.61 32.04 14.96
CA HIS A 501 -4.77 33.13 15.46
C HIS A 501 -3.32 32.66 15.62
N PRO A 502 -2.36 33.22 14.85
CA PRO A 502 -0.97 32.80 14.93
C PRO A 502 -0.36 33.14 16.29
N LYS A 503 -0.01 32.11 17.05
CA LYS A 503 0.73 32.22 18.32
C LYS A 503 2.22 32.22 18.04
N THR A 504 2.97 33.03 18.77
CA THR A 504 4.43 33.07 18.68
C THR A 504 5.02 31.73 19.15
N SER A 505 5.90 31.14 18.35
CA SER A 505 6.63 29.93 18.72
C SER A 505 7.78 30.25 19.69
N GLU A 506 8.09 29.33 20.60
CA GLU A 506 9.23 29.45 21.51
C GLU A 506 10.56 29.36 20.74
N LYS A 507 11.64 29.90 21.35
CA LYS A 507 12.98 29.87 20.74
C LYS A 507 13.57 28.45 20.79
N LEU A 508 13.76 27.81 19.64
CA LEU A 508 14.56 26.59 19.52
C LEU A 508 16.02 26.88 19.15
N CYS A 509 16.91 26.00 19.59
CA CYS A 509 18.32 25.98 19.22
C CYS A 509 18.61 24.90 18.15
N HIS A 510 19.75 24.99 17.48
CA HIS A 510 20.29 23.97 16.55
C HIS A 510 19.39 23.56 15.35
N LEU A 511 18.58 24.50 14.83
CA LEU A 511 17.78 24.27 13.62
C LEU A 511 18.58 24.43 12.32
N ASP A 512 18.05 23.85 11.24
CA ASP A 512 18.49 24.12 9.87
C ASP A 512 18.24 25.59 9.47
N LYS A 513 19.19 26.20 8.74
CA LYS A 513 19.13 27.61 8.32
C LYS A 513 17.90 27.96 7.50
N VAL A 514 17.39 27.05 6.66
CA VAL A 514 16.17 27.32 5.88
C VAL A 514 14.95 27.29 6.81
N LEU A 515 14.86 26.28 7.69
CA LEU A 515 13.78 26.21 8.69
C LEU A 515 13.79 27.41 9.65
N GLU A 516 14.96 27.85 10.11
CA GLU A 516 15.09 29.02 10.99
C GLU A 516 14.56 30.31 10.32
N VAL A 517 14.84 30.50 9.02
CA VAL A 517 14.33 31.66 8.27
C VAL A 517 12.83 31.53 7.98
N LEU A 518 12.33 30.33 7.64
CA LEU A 518 10.88 30.08 7.48
C LEU A 518 10.11 30.38 8.77
N LEU A 519 10.63 29.99 9.93
CA LEU A 519 9.99 30.25 11.23
C LEU A 519 10.00 31.74 11.61
N LYS A 520 10.91 32.54 11.06
CA LYS A 520 10.95 34.00 11.25
C LYS A 520 10.08 34.75 10.24
N GLN A 521 10.10 34.37 8.95
CA GLN A 521 9.38 35.09 7.88
C GLN A 521 7.94 34.59 7.69
N CYS A 522 7.71 33.28 7.77
CA CYS A 522 6.42 32.64 7.46
C CYS A 522 5.65 32.21 8.72
N TRP A 523 5.93 32.82 9.88
CA TRP A 523 5.28 32.49 11.17
C TRP A 523 3.74 32.62 11.10
N GLN A 524 3.21 33.55 10.31
CA GLN A 524 1.77 33.70 10.07
C GLN A 524 1.14 32.52 9.28
N SER A 525 1.95 31.73 8.58
CA SER A 525 1.52 30.53 7.85
C SER A 525 1.83 29.22 8.59
N ILE A 526 2.71 29.23 9.59
CA ILE A 526 3.07 28.06 10.40
C ILE A 526 2.28 28.06 11.72
N VAL A 527 1.74 26.91 12.12
CA VAL A 527 1.05 26.71 13.40
C VAL A 527 1.99 26.06 14.41
N SER A 528 2.72 25.03 13.98
CA SER A 528 3.70 24.30 14.78
C SER A 528 4.63 23.49 13.87
N PHE A 529 5.72 22.96 14.44
CA PHE A 529 6.54 21.97 13.79
C PHE A 529 7.11 20.96 14.79
N HIS A 530 7.50 19.78 14.31
CA HIS A 530 8.18 18.74 15.09
C HIS A 530 9.08 17.91 14.16
N GLU A 531 10.04 17.17 14.73
CA GLU A 531 10.80 16.16 13.97
C GLU A 531 10.00 14.84 13.89
N HIS A 532 9.87 14.29 12.68
CA HIS A 532 9.14 13.06 12.39
C HIS A 532 9.73 11.85 13.11
N ASN A 533 11.07 11.79 13.20
CA ASN A 533 11.78 10.71 13.89
C ASN A 533 11.35 10.62 15.37
N SER A 534 11.12 11.76 16.05
CA SER A 534 10.79 11.81 17.48
C SER A 534 9.43 11.23 17.87
N LEU A 535 8.52 11.05 16.90
CA LEU A 535 7.26 10.30 17.10
C LEU A 535 7.43 8.78 16.98
N LEU A 536 8.63 8.33 16.60
CA LEU A 536 9.02 6.94 16.39
C LEU A 536 10.24 6.55 17.25
N ASP A 537 10.66 7.41 18.18
CA ASP A 537 11.79 7.15 19.07
C ASP A 537 11.51 5.97 20.02
N HIS A 538 12.55 5.16 20.25
CA HIS A 538 12.45 3.95 21.04
C HIS A 538 12.66 4.22 22.55
N ARG A 539 11.56 4.12 23.29
CA ARG A 539 11.50 4.16 24.76
C ARG A 539 12.00 2.83 25.36
N LYS A 540 13.30 2.73 25.65
CA LYS A 540 13.91 1.55 26.31
C LYS A 540 13.26 1.21 27.66
N GLU A 541 12.85 2.23 28.41
CA GLU A 541 12.10 2.11 29.67
C GLU A 541 10.75 1.36 29.52
N GLU A 542 10.20 1.27 28.32
CA GLU A 542 8.96 0.55 28.04
C GLU A 542 9.19 -0.91 27.59
N GLU A 543 10.44 -1.40 27.49
CA GLU A 543 10.73 -2.80 27.17
C GLU A 543 10.25 -3.77 28.25
N LEU A 544 9.95 -5.02 27.85
CA LEU A 544 9.75 -6.11 28.80
C LEU A 544 11.08 -6.49 29.47
N SER A 545 11.04 -6.80 30.77
CA SER A 545 12.13 -7.44 31.50
C SER A 545 12.51 -8.81 30.91
N VAL A 546 13.66 -9.38 31.31
CA VAL A 546 14.09 -10.72 30.83
C VAL A 546 13.12 -11.80 31.34
N GLU A 547 12.63 -11.59 32.55
CA GLU A 547 11.67 -12.42 33.28
C GLU A 547 10.31 -12.39 32.57
N GLU A 548 9.81 -11.21 32.18
CA GLU A 548 8.56 -11.09 31.41
C GLU A 548 8.68 -11.64 29.98
N ARG A 549 9.85 -11.52 29.34
CA ARG A 549 10.11 -12.14 28.02
C ARG A 549 10.02 -13.66 28.13
N LYS A 550 10.70 -14.26 29.11
CA LYS A 550 10.66 -15.70 29.39
C LYS A 550 9.24 -16.18 29.72
N ALA A 551 8.54 -15.49 30.61
CA ALA A 551 7.16 -15.84 30.98
C ALA A 551 6.19 -15.73 29.78
N ALA A 552 6.35 -14.74 28.91
CA ALA A 552 5.53 -14.60 27.69
C ALA A 552 5.73 -15.75 26.70
N TRP A 553 6.95 -16.29 26.63
CA TRP A 553 7.26 -17.45 25.80
C TRP A 553 6.72 -18.75 26.39
N GLU A 554 6.84 -18.94 27.70
CA GLU A 554 6.30 -20.10 28.42
C GLU A 554 4.76 -20.15 28.35
N GLU A 555 4.10 -19.00 28.47
CA GLU A 555 2.66 -18.82 28.25
C GLU A 555 2.23 -19.24 26.83
N TYR A 556 2.96 -18.82 25.80
CA TYR A 556 2.71 -19.22 24.41
C TYR A 556 2.90 -20.74 24.19
N GLN A 557 3.95 -21.33 24.76
CA GLN A 557 4.19 -22.77 24.65
C GLN A 557 3.11 -23.60 25.35
N ALA A 558 2.58 -23.12 26.48
CA ALA A 558 1.43 -23.73 27.14
C ALA A 558 0.16 -23.66 26.27
N GLU A 559 -0.12 -22.51 25.65
CA GLU A 559 -1.25 -22.33 24.72
C GLU A 559 -1.18 -23.28 23.52
N GLU A 560 -0.03 -23.40 22.85
CA GLU A 560 0.12 -24.34 21.72
C GLU A 560 -0.04 -25.79 22.16
N THR A 561 0.43 -26.15 23.37
CA THR A 561 0.30 -27.49 23.93
C THR A 561 -1.17 -27.83 24.21
N VAL A 562 -1.92 -26.93 24.86
CA VAL A 562 -3.37 -27.10 25.10
C VAL A 562 -4.15 -27.17 23.79
N HIS A 563 -3.87 -26.27 22.85
CA HIS A 563 -4.53 -26.25 21.54
C HIS A 563 -4.26 -27.51 20.71
N THR A 564 -3.10 -28.15 20.91
CA THR A 564 -2.75 -29.45 20.33
C THR A 564 -3.47 -30.60 21.04
N GLN A 565 -3.56 -30.58 22.38
CA GLN A 565 -4.26 -31.60 23.16
C GLN A 565 -5.77 -31.63 22.90
N VAL A 566 -6.41 -30.48 22.66
CA VAL A 566 -7.84 -30.38 22.28
C VAL A 566 -8.14 -31.04 20.93
N TYR A 567 -7.14 -31.26 20.07
CA TYR A 567 -7.27 -32.05 18.84
C TYR A 567 -6.90 -33.54 19.00
N ILE A 568 -6.55 -33.99 20.21
CA ILE A 568 -6.02 -35.34 20.48
C ILE A 568 -6.85 -36.12 21.53
N PHE A 569 -7.63 -35.46 22.38
CA PHE A 569 -8.68 -36.07 23.21
C PHE A 569 -10.07 -35.83 22.59
N ASP A 570 -11.03 -36.76 22.57
CA ASP A 570 -11.02 -38.18 22.95
C ASP A 570 -12.04 -38.96 22.08
N PRO A 571 -11.71 -40.15 21.53
CA PRO A 571 -12.67 -40.99 20.81
C PRO A 571 -13.58 -41.90 21.66
N SER A 572 -13.49 -41.91 22.99
CA SER A 572 -14.03 -42.99 23.85
C SER A 572 -15.20 -42.61 24.79
N CYS A 573 -15.50 -41.32 24.98
CA CYS A 573 -16.52 -40.86 25.92
C CYS A 573 -17.99 -41.13 25.47
N GLN A 574 -18.48 -42.36 25.60
CA GLN A 574 -19.90 -42.70 25.49
C GLN A 574 -20.64 -42.60 26.83
N THR A 575 -21.23 -41.44 27.13
CA THR A 575 -22.29 -41.33 28.15
C THR A 575 -23.39 -40.35 27.70
N HIS A 576 -24.64 -40.81 27.66
CA HIS A 576 -25.79 -39.95 27.42
C HIS A 576 -26.21 -39.24 28.70
N SER A 577 -26.38 -37.91 28.64
CA SER A 577 -27.25 -37.17 29.56
C SER A 577 -28.05 -36.12 28.77
N ILE A 578 -29.38 -36.25 28.80
CA ILE A 578 -30.29 -35.33 28.12
C ILE A 578 -30.54 -34.13 29.03
N LEU A 579 -30.21 -32.92 28.57
CA LEU A 579 -30.74 -31.67 29.12
C LEU A 579 -31.03 -30.68 27.98
N SER A 580 -32.09 -29.90 28.14
CA SER A 580 -32.70 -29.08 27.08
C SER A 580 -32.37 -27.59 27.22
N GLY A 581 -32.44 -26.83 26.12
CA GLY A 581 -32.32 -25.37 26.21
C GLY A 581 -32.18 -24.58 24.91
N LYS A 582 -33.31 -24.21 24.31
CA LYS A 582 -33.53 -22.99 23.49
C LYS A 582 -32.47 -22.58 22.45
N ALA A 583 -32.80 -22.79 21.17
CA ALA A 583 -32.17 -22.03 20.08
C ALA A 583 -32.65 -20.57 20.06
N PHE A 584 -31.79 -19.66 19.56
CA PHE A 584 -32.21 -18.39 18.97
C PHE A 584 -31.75 -18.34 17.52
N VAL A 585 -32.63 -17.89 16.62
CA VAL A 585 -32.38 -17.81 15.18
C VAL A 585 -32.17 -16.35 14.79
N CYS A 586 -31.11 -16.09 14.03
CA CYS A 586 -31.05 -14.95 13.12
C CYS A 586 -30.79 -15.48 11.71
N LYS A 587 -31.37 -14.84 10.70
CA LYS A 587 -31.57 -15.44 9.37
C LYS A 587 -31.29 -14.40 8.30
N HIS A 588 -30.28 -14.62 7.45
CA HIS A 588 -30.47 -14.57 6.00
C HIS A 588 -29.30 -15.20 5.21
N SER A 589 -29.68 -15.82 4.10
CA SER A 589 -28.89 -16.22 2.90
C SER A 589 -27.50 -15.59 2.72
N GLY A 590 -26.44 -16.29 2.29
CA GLY A 590 -26.34 -17.64 1.70
C GLY A 590 -25.32 -17.60 0.53
N GLU A 591 -24.57 -18.64 0.18
CA GLU A 591 -24.51 -20.04 0.63
C GLU A 591 -23.04 -20.50 0.74
N THR A 592 -22.71 -21.43 1.65
CA THR A 592 -21.49 -22.25 1.57
C THR A 592 -21.70 -23.54 2.36
N PHE A 593 -21.48 -24.70 1.73
CA PHE A 593 -21.52 -25.99 2.41
C PHE A 593 -20.16 -26.37 3.00
N VAL A 594 -20.19 -27.08 4.12
CA VAL A 594 -19.03 -27.75 4.74
C VAL A 594 -19.37 -29.23 4.91
N VAL A 595 -18.43 -30.12 4.60
CA VAL A 595 -18.45 -31.52 5.04
C VAL A 595 -17.12 -31.79 5.75
N VAL A 596 -17.20 -32.14 7.03
CA VAL A 596 -16.04 -32.54 7.84
C VAL A 596 -15.87 -34.06 7.76
N ASN A 597 -14.63 -34.50 7.71
CA ASN A 597 -14.21 -35.91 7.69
C ASN A 597 -14.34 -36.56 9.08
N HIS A 598 -14.72 -37.84 9.16
CA HIS A 598 -14.26 -38.70 10.26
C HIS A 598 -14.11 -40.19 9.87
N LYS A 599 -13.11 -40.82 10.48
CA LYS A 599 -12.87 -42.27 10.62
C LYS A 599 -12.99 -42.60 12.13
N PHE A 600 -13.20 -43.85 12.60
CA PHE A 600 -13.17 -45.18 11.96
C PHE A 600 -13.98 -46.20 12.79
N SER A 601 -14.36 -47.33 12.18
CA SER A 601 -14.38 -48.70 12.79
C SER A 601 -15.37 -49.04 13.92
N THR A 602 -16.24 -50.02 13.62
CA THR A 602 -16.36 -51.23 14.46
C THR A 602 -15.75 -52.45 13.72
N HIS A 603 -15.36 -53.48 14.48
CA HIS A 603 -14.49 -54.59 14.06
C HIS A 603 -15.10 -55.52 12.99
N THR A 604 -14.38 -56.15 12.02
CA THR A 604 -13.07 -56.88 11.98
C THR A 604 -13.05 -58.20 12.76
N ARG A 605 -12.27 -59.27 12.45
CA ARG A 605 -11.25 -59.67 11.44
C ARG A 605 -11.53 -61.18 11.09
N GLY A 606 -10.94 -61.86 10.11
CA GLY A 606 -9.77 -61.62 9.25
C GLY A 606 -8.68 -62.70 9.45
N ILE A 607 -8.24 -63.35 8.36
CA ILE A 607 -7.12 -64.33 8.28
C ILE A 607 -6.35 -63.97 6.99
N LEU A 608 -5.09 -63.50 7.03
CA LEU A 608 -3.80 -64.22 7.24
C LEU A 608 -3.41 -65.12 6.04
N ALA A 609 -2.13 -65.29 5.66
CA ALA A 609 -0.90 -64.51 5.89
C ALA A 609 0.28 -65.10 5.07
N HIS A 610 1.35 -64.32 4.88
CA HIS A 610 2.77 -64.67 5.08
C HIS A 610 3.59 -63.36 4.86
N SER A 611 4.71 -63.08 5.54
CA SER A 611 5.56 -63.86 6.45
C SER A 611 5.96 -62.98 7.67
N SER A 612 5.81 -63.43 8.91
CA SER A 612 6.71 -64.30 9.70
C SER A 612 7.85 -63.55 10.43
N LEU A 613 7.71 -63.31 11.74
CA LEU A 613 8.74 -63.58 12.78
C LEU A 613 8.22 -63.28 14.20
N GLN A 614 8.16 -64.32 15.05
CA GLN A 614 8.31 -64.38 16.53
C GLN A 614 7.49 -63.41 17.46
N ILE A 615 7.08 -63.76 18.69
CA ILE A 615 7.44 -64.84 19.64
C ILE A 615 6.21 -65.20 20.53
N LEU A 616 6.13 -66.46 21.03
CA LEU A 616 5.39 -67.03 22.22
C LEU A 616 4.03 -66.43 22.72
N SER A 617 3.02 -67.19 23.22
CA SER A 617 2.81 -68.65 23.37
C SER A 617 1.38 -69.01 23.84
N LYS A 618 0.90 -70.25 23.52
CA LYS A 618 -0.21 -71.02 24.17
C LYS A 618 -1.65 -70.42 24.10
N SER A 619 -2.76 -71.18 24.02
CA SER A 619 -3.02 -72.63 23.83
C SER A 619 -4.53 -72.97 23.63
N ARG A 620 -4.90 -73.83 22.65
CA ARG A 620 -6.22 -74.54 22.46
C ARG A 620 -7.43 -73.61 22.12
N ARG A 621 -8.60 -73.99 21.54
CA ARG A 621 -9.27 -75.11 20.77
C ARG A 621 -10.68 -74.57 20.32
N LEU A 622 -11.54 -75.05 19.39
CA LEU A 622 -11.55 -75.98 18.23
C LEU A 622 -12.92 -75.85 17.48
N VAL A 623 -12.99 -76.07 16.14
CA VAL A 623 -14.20 -76.36 15.28
C VAL A 623 -15.27 -75.22 15.15
N GLY A 624 -16.00 -75.01 14.03
CA GLY A 624 -15.93 -75.50 12.63
C GLY A 624 -17.26 -75.41 11.82
N CYS A 625 -17.21 -75.49 10.47
CA CYS A 625 -18.34 -75.59 9.49
C CYS A 625 -19.28 -74.35 9.29
N ARG A 626 -20.02 -74.13 8.18
CA ARG A 626 -19.97 -74.56 6.73
C ARG A 626 -20.97 -73.72 5.86
N LEU A 627 -20.56 -73.26 4.66
CA LEU A 627 -21.39 -72.87 3.46
C LEU A 627 -22.49 -71.77 3.65
N ALA A 628 -23.15 -71.17 2.64
CA ALA A 628 -23.25 -71.42 1.18
C ALA A 628 -23.31 -70.10 0.31
N THR A 629 -23.39 -70.25 -1.02
CA THR A 629 -23.41 -69.20 -2.07
C THR A 629 -24.80 -68.71 -2.50
N LEU A 630 -24.89 -67.51 -3.11
CA LEU A 630 -25.67 -67.24 -4.34
C LEU A 630 -25.30 -65.88 -5.02
N THR A 631 -25.81 -65.64 -6.23
CA THR A 631 -25.39 -64.58 -7.19
C THR A 631 -26.53 -63.63 -7.60
N PHE A 632 -26.22 -62.48 -8.22
CA PHE A 632 -27.23 -61.55 -8.77
C PHE A 632 -26.78 -60.83 -10.07
N SER A 633 -27.74 -60.28 -10.83
CA SER A 633 -27.50 -59.69 -12.16
C SER A 633 -28.55 -58.66 -12.63
N SER A 634 -28.11 -57.73 -13.49
CA SER A 634 -28.89 -57.01 -14.54
C SER A 634 -29.57 -55.65 -14.26
N LEU A 635 -29.76 -54.95 -15.38
CA LEU A 635 -30.09 -53.54 -15.70
C LEU A 635 -31.41 -52.95 -15.16
N HIS A 636 -31.49 -51.61 -15.09
CA HIS A 636 -32.32 -50.81 -16.05
C HIS A 636 -31.95 -49.31 -16.19
N ARG A 637 -32.48 -48.66 -17.24
CA ARG A 637 -32.31 -47.23 -17.62
C ARG A 637 -33.53 -46.37 -17.27
N PHE A 638 -33.36 -45.04 -17.19
CA PHE A 638 -34.27 -44.04 -17.81
C PHE A 638 -33.50 -42.77 -18.25
N SER A 639 -34.15 -41.82 -18.94
CA SER A 639 -33.55 -40.64 -19.62
C SER A 639 -34.59 -39.49 -19.80
N ILE A 640 -34.23 -38.41 -20.54
CA ILE A 640 -34.93 -37.12 -20.80
C ILE A 640 -34.53 -36.02 -19.77
N GLY A 641 -34.33 -34.74 -20.12
CA GLY A 641 -34.31 -34.07 -21.44
C GLY A 641 -33.96 -32.55 -21.35
N LEU A 642 -33.46 -31.96 -22.44
CA LEU A 642 -32.86 -30.61 -22.54
C LEU A 642 -33.83 -29.42 -22.38
N ARG A 643 -33.29 -28.27 -21.91
CA ARG A 643 -33.41 -26.95 -22.57
C ARG A 643 -32.30 -25.98 -22.13
N SER A 644 -32.10 -24.92 -22.93
CA SER A 644 -30.97 -23.98 -22.87
C SER A 644 -31.44 -22.51 -22.74
N GLY A 645 -30.61 -21.65 -22.14
CA GLY A 645 -30.80 -20.20 -22.12
C GLY A 645 -29.54 -19.47 -21.66
N ASP A 646 -29.13 -18.44 -22.39
CA ASP A 646 -27.89 -17.69 -22.16
C ASP A 646 -27.99 -16.64 -21.06
N TRP A 647 -26.92 -16.47 -20.26
CA TRP A 647 -26.67 -15.26 -19.48
C TRP A 647 -25.18 -14.89 -19.46
N LEU A 648 -24.85 -13.77 -20.09
CA LEU A 648 -23.51 -13.17 -20.10
C LEU A 648 -23.28 -12.31 -18.84
N GLY A 649 -22.71 -12.89 -17.79
CA GLY A 649 -22.33 -12.17 -16.57
C GLY A 649 -20.93 -11.52 -16.67
N HIS A 650 -20.87 -10.19 -16.79
CA HIS A 650 -19.59 -9.46 -16.82
C HIS A 650 -18.88 -9.44 -15.46
N SER A 651 -17.60 -9.79 -15.44
CA SER A 651 -16.73 -9.57 -14.28
C SER A 651 -16.12 -8.17 -14.32
N MET A 652 -16.52 -7.29 -13.40
CA MET A 652 -15.80 -6.05 -13.11
C MET A 652 -14.82 -6.28 -11.95
N THR A 653 -13.55 -5.96 -12.18
CA THR A 653 -12.51 -5.92 -11.15
C THR A 653 -12.33 -4.46 -10.74
N LEU A 654 -12.54 -4.14 -9.47
CA LEU A 654 -12.26 -2.80 -8.92
C LEU A 654 -10.73 -2.57 -8.83
N MET A 655 -10.32 -1.32 -9.05
CA MET A 655 -8.92 -0.83 -8.99
C MET A 655 -8.69 0.06 -7.78
#